data_AF-A0A3D6CE32-F1
#
_entry.id   AF-A0A3D6CE32-F1
#
_cell.length_a   1.000
_cell.length_b   1.000
_cell.length_c   1.000
_cell.angle_alpha   90.00
_cell.angle_beta   90.00
_cell.angle_gamma   90.00
#
_symmetry.space_group_name_H-M   'P 1'
#
loop_
_entity.id
_entity.type
_entity.pdbx_description
1 polymer ?
#
loop_
_entity_poly.entity_id
_entity_poly.type
_entity_poly.pdbx_seq_one_letter_code
_entity_poly.pdbx_strand_id
1 'polypeptide(L)'
;NYNERPIRNTMYGLDVNYRKEMPRLTKLLDKLPFYSTTAPSSINVYAEAAALKPGHAPQIGRGENGLVYIDDFEGSKSGIDLRFPLISWALASTPVGATDRNGNILFPEAAVSNNLDYGKSRAKLAWYQIEQALQQINGPNNPIDSREELSDPRVRQVYQKEIFPQRTTGFGESQLITFDLAYYPEEKGPYNFENDPSKINANGRFVNPKSKFGGLMRALDQTDFETSNIEFIEFWVQDPFIETPNRPNIGNSSGGKLYFNLGNISEDVLKDGRRFYENGLNTPNAPSPEDTTIWGKVPRNPIQVTNAFSNIPEDRLFQDVGFDGLNDENERTKRQSYLDVLAANFGTGSRIYQDALRDPSSDNYRNYRDAAFSSSDGILARYKNFNNPDGNSPINTGGEFTSAATLYPDTEDLNRDNTLNEIEEYFQYSVDLKPASAPEMTIGTNFIVDKKVVPVNLVNGTTRNETWYQFRIPIGSYENKVGNIPDFKSIRFIRMYTTDFSDSVVLRFGLLQLTRNIWRKFQYQIDTTGNYTQTTQGTTFNVEAVNIEENDKRVPLPYRTPREIQRVQTLSNNGVNLLQNEQAMSLVFCNLPRNEAKGVFQTFANRDLRQFKRLSMYIHAEEAAFPANSFNDRDLTAIVRLGTDFVNNYYEIRIPLIKTPLSVNLNPDSDAYNDTLWNPLNSLDLDLNALTKLKQARNVSSASLSQIFRQLQANGHVYSVMGNPNLGEIRGILIGLENTKATNACGQVWVNELRLSSIDEEGGWAALGRVDMNLADLGTLSVSANMHTQGFGTLEQRANERYRDNFLQFDVAANLELGKLLPKKTGLSIPVYA
;
A
#
# COMPACT_ATOMS: atom_id res chain seq x y z
N ASN A 1 -4.07 -3.21 18.85
CA ASN A 1 -2.89 -2.34 18.61
C ASN A 1 -2.49 -1.50 19.83
N TYR A 2 -1.19 -1.22 20.00
CA TYR A 2 -0.61 -0.55 21.19
C TYR A 2 -1.24 0.80 21.57
N ASN A 3 -1.75 1.57 20.59
CA ASN A 3 -2.38 2.87 20.85
C ASN A 3 -3.91 2.82 20.99
N GLU A 4 -4.54 1.65 20.84
CA GLU A 4 -6.01 1.48 20.77
C GLU A 4 -6.49 0.45 21.80
N ARG A 5 -5.78 0.33 22.92
CA ARG A 5 -6.04 -0.67 23.94
C ARG A 5 -7.37 -0.40 24.65
N PRO A 6 -8.29 -1.39 24.73
CA PRO A 6 -9.47 -1.27 25.56
C PRO A 6 -9.11 -1.38 27.04
N ILE A 7 -9.67 -0.49 27.85
CA ILE A 7 -9.44 -0.42 29.30
C ILE A 7 -10.67 -0.93 30.06
N ARG A 8 -10.46 -1.47 31.26
CA ARG A 8 -11.51 -1.89 32.18
C ARG A 8 -11.13 -1.52 33.62
N ASN A 9 -10.87 -0.25 33.83
CA ASN A 9 -10.54 0.29 35.13
C ASN A 9 -11.77 0.31 36.05
N THR A 10 -11.60 -0.03 37.33
CA THR A 10 -12.64 0.07 38.36
C THR A 10 -12.15 0.99 39.47
N MET A 11 -12.93 1.99 39.84
CA MET A 11 -12.59 2.93 40.91
C MET A 11 -13.55 2.74 42.09
N TYR A 12 -12.97 2.66 43.29
CA TYR A 12 -13.71 2.62 44.55
C TYR A 12 -13.43 3.93 45.27
N GLY A 13 -14.46 4.75 45.46
CA GLY A 13 -14.33 6.06 46.10
C GLY A 13 -15.14 6.16 47.38
N LEU A 14 -14.66 6.99 48.30
CA LEU A 14 -15.39 7.47 49.47
C LEU A 14 -15.28 9.00 49.51
N ASP A 15 -16.43 9.68 49.55
CA ASP A 15 -16.55 11.12 49.73
C ASP A 15 -17.17 11.42 51.10
N VAL A 16 -16.62 12.41 51.79
CA VAL A 16 -17.13 12.94 53.05
C VAL A 16 -17.14 14.46 52.98
N ASN A 17 -18.33 15.03 53.07
CA ASN A 17 -18.52 16.47 53.19
C ASN A 17 -19.22 16.79 54.52
N TYR A 18 -18.55 17.56 55.38
CA TYR A 18 -19.05 17.97 56.69
C TYR A 18 -18.98 19.48 56.84
N ARG A 19 -20.14 20.10 57.09
CA ARG A 19 -20.26 21.53 57.33
C ARG A 19 -20.88 21.80 58.69
N LYS A 20 -20.26 22.71 59.46
CA LYS A 20 -20.77 23.13 60.77
C LYS A 20 -20.45 24.57 61.08
N GLU A 21 -21.43 25.28 61.62
CA GLU A 21 -21.22 26.61 62.20
C GLU A 21 -20.52 26.50 63.56
N MET A 22 -19.63 27.45 63.84
CA MET A 22 -18.83 27.52 65.07
C MET A 22 -19.09 28.81 65.84
N PRO A 23 -20.25 28.97 66.52
CA PRO A 23 -20.56 30.17 67.29
C PRO A 23 -19.56 30.49 68.39
N ARG A 24 -18.89 29.47 68.94
CA ARG A 24 -17.81 29.65 69.94
C ARG A 24 -16.58 30.33 69.33
N LEU A 25 -16.26 30.06 68.06
CA LEU A 25 -15.16 30.70 67.35
C LEU A 25 -15.51 32.16 67.03
N THR A 26 -16.74 32.44 66.59
CA THR A 26 -17.22 33.84 66.44
C THR A 26 -17.08 34.61 67.75
N LYS A 27 -17.54 34.05 68.88
CA LYS A 27 -17.41 34.69 70.19
C LYS A 27 -15.96 34.85 70.69
N LEU A 28 -15.05 34.00 70.22
CA LEU A 28 -13.62 34.13 70.53
C LEU A 28 -13.02 35.28 69.72
N LEU A 29 -13.36 35.37 68.43
CA LEU A 29 -12.92 36.46 67.56
C LEU A 29 -13.45 37.81 68.06
N ASP A 30 -14.69 37.89 68.55
CA ASP A 30 -15.28 39.09 69.17
C ASP A 30 -14.53 39.63 70.41
N LYS A 31 -13.59 38.86 70.97
CA LYS A 31 -12.73 39.33 72.08
C LYS A 31 -11.45 40.01 71.60
N LEU A 32 -11.17 40.01 70.29
CA LEU A 32 -10.02 40.71 69.74
C LEU A 32 -10.20 42.23 69.88
N PRO A 33 -9.13 42.97 70.21
CA PRO A 33 -9.21 44.41 70.41
C PRO A 33 -9.73 45.11 69.15
N PHE A 34 -10.69 46.01 69.34
CA PHE A 34 -11.32 46.82 68.28
C PHE A 34 -12.12 46.05 67.21
N TYR A 35 -12.34 44.73 67.37
CA TYR A 35 -13.11 43.89 66.47
C TYR A 35 -14.44 43.43 67.12
N SER A 36 -15.53 43.44 66.35
CA SER A 36 -16.85 42.95 66.77
C SER A 36 -17.70 42.65 65.54
N THR A 37 -18.24 41.43 65.48
CA THR A 37 -18.94 40.90 64.31
C THR A 37 -20.23 40.15 64.69
N THR A 38 -21.20 40.14 63.79
CA THR A 38 -22.40 39.29 63.89
C THR A 38 -22.39 38.16 62.86
N ALA A 39 -21.37 38.11 61.99
CA ALA A 39 -21.24 37.08 60.97
C ALA A 39 -20.88 35.73 61.60
N PRO A 40 -21.49 34.62 61.15
CA PRO A 40 -21.18 33.30 61.68
C PRO A 40 -19.81 32.83 61.18
N SER A 41 -19.01 32.25 62.09
CA SER A 41 -17.85 31.45 61.71
C SER A 41 -18.31 30.05 61.35
N SER A 42 -17.69 29.42 60.35
CA SER A 42 -18.03 28.06 59.93
C SER A 42 -16.79 27.26 59.58
N ILE A 43 -16.87 25.94 59.78
CA ILE A 43 -15.90 24.98 59.28
C ILE A 43 -16.55 24.08 58.24
N ASN A 44 -15.89 23.95 57.10
CA ASN A 44 -16.22 22.99 56.05
C ASN A 44 -15.04 22.02 55.96
N VAL A 45 -15.32 20.73 56.08
CA VAL A 45 -14.34 19.66 55.92
C VAL A 45 -14.79 18.82 54.74
N TYR A 46 -13.90 18.69 53.76
CA TYR A 46 -14.05 17.84 52.60
C TYR A 46 -12.95 16.79 52.61
N ALA A 47 -13.31 15.54 52.42
CA ALA A 47 -12.34 14.46 52.30
C ALA A 47 -12.82 13.46 51.24
N GLU A 48 -11.94 13.17 50.29
CA GLU A 48 -12.14 12.13 49.29
C GLU A 48 -10.98 11.15 49.37
N ALA A 49 -11.29 9.87 49.24
CA ALA A 49 -10.29 8.84 48.98
C ALA A 49 -10.79 7.95 47.85
N ALA A 50 -9.91 7.64 46.90
CA ALA A 50 -10.22 6.77 45.78
C ALA A 50 -9.12 5.72 45.63
N ALA A 51 -9.50 4.47 45.45
CA ALA A 51 -8.63 3.39 45.07
C ALA A 51 -8.97 2.94 43.64
N LEU A 52 -7.96 2.86 42.79
CA LEU A 52 -8.08 2.36 41.43
C LEU A 52 -7.65 0.90 41.39
N LYS A 53 -8.53 0.04 40.88
CA LYS A 53 -8.20 -1.32 40.43
C LYS A 53 -8.14 -1.34 38.90
N PRO A 54 -6.94 -1.35 38.32
CA PRO A 54 -6.73 -1.55 36.90
C PRO A 54 -7.34 -2.86 36.37
N GLY A 55 -7.66 -2.85 35.09
CA GLY A 55 -8.01 -4.05 34.35
C GLY A 55 -8.05 -3.81 32.85
N HIS A 56 -8.06 -4.90 32.08
CA HIS A 56 -8.29 -4.90 30.65
C HIS A 56 -9.56 -5.67 30.27
N ALA A 57 -10.00 -5.47 29.03
CA ALA A 57 -11.16 -6.18 28.49
C ALA A 57 -10.83 -7.66 28.26
N PRO A 58 -11.72 -8.61 28.61
CA PRO A 58 -11.45 -10.05 28.48
C PRO A 58 -11.20 -10.52 27.04
N GLN A 59 -11.59 -9.70 26.04
CA GLN A 59 -11.36 -9.94 24.62
C GLN A 59 -9.88 -9.91 24.24
N ILE A 60 -9.02 -9.20 25.00
CA ILE A 60 -7.58 -9.16 24.73
C ILE A 60 -6.79 -10.16 25.59
N GLY A 61 -7.46 -10.99 26.38
CA GLY A 61 -6.85 -11.92 27.33
C GLY A 61 -7.53 -11.85 28.71
N ARG A 62 -7.20 -12.82 29.58
CA ARG A 62 -7.63 -12.80 30.99
C ARG A 62 -6.40 -12.88 31.90
N GLY A 63 -6.41 -12.14 33.01
CA GLY A 63 -5.31 -12.14 33.98
C GLY A 63 -4.02 -11.62 33.35
N GLU A 64 -2.88 -12.27 33.60
CA GLU A 64 -1.58 -11.80 33.08
C GLU A 64 -1.39 -12.00 31.56
N ASN A 65 -2.40 -12.51 30.85
CA ASN A 65 -2.34 -12.81 29.41
C ASN A 65 -2.92 -11.70 28.52
N GLY A 66 -3.11 -10.48 29.01
CA GLY A 66 -3.54 -9.35 28.19
C GLY A 66 -2.52 -9.05 27.07
N LEU A 67 -2.91 -9.21 25.81
CA LEU A 67 -2.05 -9.07 24.63
C LEU A 67 -2.16 -7.67 24.02
N VAL A 68 -1.01 -7.11 23.66
CA VAL A 68 -0.91 -5.78 23.03
C VAL A 68 0.09 -5.82 21.89
N TYR A 69 -0.39 -5.69 20.66
CA TYR A 69 0.47 -5.67 19.47
C TYR A 69 1.22 -4.35 19.32
N ILE A 70 2.55 -4.44 19.24
CA ILE A 70 3.42 -3.35 18.75
C ILE A 70 3.24 -3.25 17.25
N ASP A 71 3.35 -4.40 16.58
CA ASP A 71 3.08 -4.60 15.16
C ASP A 71 2.60 -6.06 14.99
N ASP A 72 1.41 -6.24 14.44
CA ASP A 72 0.87 -7.55 14.05
C ASP A 72 1.36 -7.96 12.65
N PHE A 73 2.13 -7.10 11.99
CA PHE A 73 2.59 -7.19 10.62
C PHE A 73 1.47 -7.15 9.58
N GLU A 74 0.19 -6.92 9.95
CA GLU A 74 -0.95 -6.79 9.03
C GLU A 74 -0.88 -5.54 8.15
N GLY A 75 -0.16 -4.52 8.60
CA GLY A 75 0.18 -3.35 7.81
C GLY A 75 1.52 -3.43 7.08
N SER A 76 2.32 -4.49 7.30
CA SER A 76 3.71 -4.57 6.79
C SER A 76 3.77 -4.36 5.27
N LYS A 77 2.80 -4.89 4.54
CA LYS A 77 2.60 -4.64 3.11
C LYS A 77 1.34 -3.80 2.88
N SER A 78 1.48 -2.73 2.09
CA SER A 78 0.35 -1.91 1.61
C SER A 78 0.50 -1.67 0.12
N GLY A 79 -0.59 -1.79 -0.64
CA GLY A 79 -0.61 -1.62 -2.08
C GLY A 79 -1.39 -0.39 -2.53
N ILE A 80 -0.89 0.31 -3.53
CA ILE A 80 -1.62 1.33 -4.30
C ILE A 80 -2.14 0.62 -5.56
N ASP A 81 -3.45 0.31 -5.60
CA ASP A 81 -4.06 -0.38 -6.74
C ASP A 81 -4.07 0.54 -7.97
N LEU A 82 -3.47 0.05 -9.06
CA LEU A 82 -3.37 0.78 -10.32
C LEU A 82 -4.50 0.42 -11.29
N ARG A 83 -5.35 -0.56 -10.99
CA ARG A 83 -6.47 -0.96 -11.85
C ARG A 83 -7.62 0.05 -11.80
N PHE A 84 -7.71 0.83 -10.74
CA PHE A 84 -8.80 1.76 -10.48
C PHE A 84 -8.30 3.18 -10.16
N PRO A 85 -9.07 4.22 -10.51
CA PRO A 85 -10.15 4.18 -11.50
C PRO A 85 -9.59 3.95 -12.92
N LEU A 86 -10.36 3.30 -13.81
CA LEU A 86 -9.93 2.96 -15.18
C LEU A 86 -9.53 4.22 -15.98
N ILE A 87 -10.30 5.30 -15.81
CA ILE A 87 -10.10 6.60 -16.48
C ILE A 87 -8.78 7.31 -16.12
N SER A 88 -8.03 6.82 -15.11
CA SER A 88 -6.69 7.34 -14.84
C SER A 88 -5.66 6.90 -15.88
N TRP A 89 -5.96 5.87 -16.67
CA TRP A 89 -5.12 5.41 -17.76
C TRP A 89 -5.53 6.07 -19.08
N ALA A 90 -4.54 6.58 -19.79
CA ALA A 90 -4.68 7.17 -21.12
C ALA A 90 -3.76 6.47 -22.13
N LEU A 91 -3.93 6.79 -23.42
CA LEU A 91 -3.05 6.32 -24.48
C LEU A 91 -1.61 6.77 -24.19
N ALA A 92 -0.63 5.88 -24.39
CA ALA A 92 0.76 6.24 -24.15
C ALA A 92 1.42 6.99 -25.32
N SER A 93 2.31 7.92 -24.97
CA SER A 93 3.37 8.40 -25.85
C SER A 93 4.30 7.25 -26.26
N THR A 94 4.87 7.33 -27.47
CA THR A 94 5.80 6.34 -28.00
C THR A 94 7.08 6.33 -27.14
N PRO A 95 7.52 5.17 -26.59
CA PRO A 95 8.66 5.12 -25.68
C PRO A 95 10.00 5.54 -26.32
N VAL A 96 10.40 6.79 -26.10
CA VAL A 96 11.67 7.33 -26.58
C VAL A 96 12.84 6.70 -25.85
N GLY A 97 13.80 6.15 -26.59
CA GLY A 97 15.01 5.56 -25.97
C GLY A 97 14.77 4.21 -25.28
N ALA A 98 13.57 3.63 -25.42
CA ALA A 98 13.31 2.27 -24.96
C ALA A 98 14.19 1.27 -25.73
N THR A 99 14.73 0.32 -24.99
CA THR A 99 15.70 -0.65 -25.51
C THR A 99 15.31 -2.08 -25.17
N ASP A 100 15.71 -3.03 -26.00
CA ASP A 100 15.68 -4.45 -25.63
C ASP A 100 16.77 -4.75 -24.57
N ARG A 101 16.78 -6.00 -24.08
CA ARG A 101 17.81 -6.46 -23.11
C ARG A 101 19.24 -6.44 -23.65
N ASN A 102 19.42 -6.34 -24.97
CA ASN A 102 20.73 -6.24 -25.63
C ASN A 102 21.15 -4.79 -25.87
N GLY A 103 20.33 -3.80 -25.47
CA GLY A 103 20.59 -2.38 -25.67
C GLY A 103 20.20 -1.85 -27.05
N ASN A 104 19.48 -2.61 -27.88
CA ASN A 104 18.97 -2.13 -29.17
C ASN A 104 17.73 -1.26 -28.97
N ILE A 105 17.68 -0.11 -29.64
CA ILE A 105 16.53 0.79 -29.59
C ILE A 105 15.32 0.11 -30.24
N LEU A 106 14.20 0.07 -29.51
CA LEU A 106 12.95 -0.57 -29.96
C LEU A 106 12.18 0.30 -30.96
N PHE A 107 12.08 1.61 -30.70
CA PHE A 107 11.25 2.56 -31.47
C PHE A 107 12.07 3.80 -31.88
N PRO A 108 12.91 3.70 -32.93
CA PRO A 108 13.74 4.83 -33.39
C PRO A 108 12.92 6.07 -33.80
N GLU A 109 11.73 5.86 -34.38
CA GLU A 109 10.79 6.92 -34.77
C GLU A 109 10.24 7.73 -33.59
N ALA A 110 10.35 7.24 -32.36
CA ALA A 110 9.94 7.99 -31.17
C ALA A 110 10.72 9.33 -31.03
N ALA A 111 11.90 9.44 -31.64
CA ALA A 111 12.74 10.63 -31.57
C ALA A 111 12.27 11.79 -32.46
N VAL A 112 11.45 11.54 -33.50
CA VAL A 112 10.96 12.63 -34.34
C VAL A 112 9.88 13.45 -33.62
N SER A 113 9.76 14.73 -33.96
CA SER A 113 8.74 15.64 -33.42
C SER A 113 8.02 16.33 -34.56
N ASN A 114 6.72 16.57 -34.39
CA ASN A 114 5.81 17.14 -35.38
C ASN A 114 5.91 16.40 -36.73
N ASN A 115 5.95 15.06 -36.67
CA ASN A 115 5.99 14.15 -37.83
C ASN A 115 5.12 12.91 -37.58
N LEU A 116 4.28 12.54 -38.56
CA LEU A 116 3.39 11.39 -38.52
C LEU A 116 4.12 10.04 -38.37
N ASP A 117 5.41 9.97 -38.71
CA ASP A 117 6.24 8.78 -38.50
C ASP A 117 6.29 8.34 -37.03
N TYR A 118 6.15 9.28 -36.08
CA TYR A 118 6.16 9.03 -34.64
C TYR A 118 5.15 7.96 -34.17
N GLY A 119 3.98 7.91 -34.82
CA GLY A 119 2.89 7.00 -34.47
C GLY A 119 2.95 5.63 -35.17
N LYS A 120 3.87 5.44 -36.14
CA LYS A 120 3.82 4.27 -37.06
C LYS A 120 4.08 2.92 -36.40
N SER A 121 4.68 2.88 -35.21
CA SER A 121 4.86 1.63 -34.46
C SER A 121 3.74 1.30 -33.48
N ARG A 122 2.75 2.17 -33.33
CA ARG A 122 1.61 1.97 -32.44
C ARG A 122 0.62 0.97 -33.05
N ALA A 123 0.52 -0.21 -32.45
CA ALA A 123 -0.49 -1.22 -32.78
C ALA A 123 -1.73 -1.07 -31.88
N LYS A 124 -2.82 -1.76 -32.24
CA LYS A 124 -4.09 -1.64 -31.54
C LYS A 124 -4.00 -2.28 -30.15
N LEU A 125 -4.37 -1.49 -29.15
CA LEU A 125 -4.48 -1.89 -27.75
C LEU A 125 -5.85 -1.49 -27.24
N ALA A 126 -6.47 -2.33 -26.42
CA ALA A 126 -7.65 -2.01 -25.65
C ALA A 126 -7.41 -2.39 -24.18
N TRP A 127 -7.76 -1.49 -23.26
CA TRP A 127 -7.68 -1.73 -21.82
C TRP A 127 -9.06 -1.51 -21.19
N TYR A 128 -9.56 -2.49 -20.45
CA TYR A 128 -10.93 -2.42 -19.96
C TYR A 128 -11.15 -3.30 -18.74
N GLN A 129 -12.28 -3.07 -18.09
CA GLN A 129 -12.85 -3.97 -17.11
C GLN A 129 -14.17 -4.46 -17.68
N ILE A 130 -14.31 -5.77 -17.85
CA ILE A 130 -15.53 -6.32 -18.45
C ILE A 130 -16.70 -6.09 -17.48
N GLU A 131 -17.79 -5.53 -17.99
CA GLU A 131 -19.02 -5.36 -17.22
C GLU A 131 -19.54 -6.73 -16.78
N GLN A 132 -19.79 -6.92 -15.48
CA GLN A 132 -20.15 -8.22 -14.91
C GLN A 132 -21.37 -8.86 -15.59
N ALA A 133 -22.34 -8.05 -16.02
CA ALA A 133 -23.54 -8.53 -16.72
C ALA A 133 -23.19 -9.25 -18.04
N LEU A 134 -22.16 -8.82 -18.77
CA LEU A 134 -21.73 -9.44 -20.03
C LEU A 134 -21.10 -10.82 -19.83
N GLN A 135 -20.64 -11.13 -18.61
CA GLN A 135 -20.00 -12.40 -18.29
C GLN A 135 -20.98 -13.43 -17.70
N GLN A 136 -22.23 -13.02 -17.41
CA GLN A 136 -23.25 -13.88 -16.85
C GLN A 136 -24.06 -14.55 -17.95
N ILE A 137 -24.06 -15.88 -17.98
CA ILE A 137 -24.91 -16.64 -18.90
C ILE A 137 -26.40 -16.36 -18.61
N ASN A 138 -27.15 -15.97 -19.64
CA ASN A 138 -28.56 -15.56 -19.52
C ASN A 138 -28.79 -14.44 -18.49
N GLY A 139 -27.76 -13.63 -18.20
CA GLY A 139 -27.90 -12.47 -17.34
C GLY A 139 -28.87 -11.47 -17.95
N PRO A 140 -29.64 -10.73 -17.12
CA PRO A 140 -30.43 -9.62 -17.62
C PRO A 140 -29.49 -8.65 -18.36
N ASN A 141 -29.89 -8.21 -19.55
CA ASN A 141 -29.13 -7.29 -20.38
C ASN A 141 -27.76 -7.82 -20.87
N ASN A 142 -27.54 -9.14 -20.93
CA ASN A 142 -26.41 -9.71 -21.66
C ASN A 142 -26.79 -10.00 -23.12
N PRO A 143 -26.21 -9.32 -24.12
CA PRO A 143 -26.46 -9.61 -25.54
C PRO A 143 -25.75 -10.88 -26.04
N ILE A 144 -24.93 -11.53 -25.20
CA ILE A 144 -24.13 -12.71 -25.55
C ILE A 144 -24.76 -13.97 -24.95
N ASP A 145 -25.13 -14.91 -25.81
CA ASP A 145 -25.76 -16.19 -25.45
C ASP A 145 -24.84 -17.41 -25.66
N SER A 146 -23.71 -17.25 -26.34
CA SER A 146 -22.75 -18.34 -26.58
C SER A 146 -22.05 -18.79 -25.30
N ARG A 147 -22.24 -20.06 -24.94
CA ARG A 147 -21.57 -20.69 -23.80
C ARG A 147 -20.08 -20.88 -24.06
N GLU A 148 -19.70 -21.03 -25.32
CA GLU A 148 -18.32 -21.17 -25.78
C GLU A 148 -17.56 -19.86 -25.58
N GLU A 149 -18.13 -18.71 -25.98
CA GLU A 149 -17.55 -17.38 -25.76
C GLU A 149 -17.36 -17.10 -24.26
N LEU A 150 -18.39 -17.35 -23.45
CA LEU A 150 -18.32 -17.15 -21.99
C LEU A 150 -17.40 -18.15 -21.26
N SER A 151 -16.94 -19.20 -21.96
CA SER A 151 -15.94 -20.17 -21.46
C SER A 151 -14.52 -19.87 -21.96
N ASP A 152 -14.34 -18.88 -22.83
CA ASP A 152 -13.02 -18.46 -23.30
C ASP A 152 -12.24 -17.81 -22.14
N PRO A 153 -10.99 -18.26 -21.86
CA PRO A 153 -10.20 -17.77 -20.73
C PRO A 153 -9.99 -16.26 -20.78
N ARG A 154 -10.02 -15.64 -21.97
CA ARG A 154 -9.77 -14.21 -22.17
C ARG A 154 -10.93 -13.33 -21.69
N VAL A 155 -12.14 -13.89 -21.54
CA VAL A 155 -13.35 -13.09 -21.23
C VAL A 155 -14.24 -13.68 -20.16
N ARG A 156 -14.06 -14.95 -19.78
CA ARG A 156 -14.87 -15.60 -18.74
C ARG A 156 -14.89 -14.83 -17.43
N GLN A 157 -15.94 -15.02 -16.64
CA GLN A 157 -15.99 -14.59 -15.25
C GLN A 157 -14.87 -15.26 -14.44
N VAL A 158 -14.16 -14.48 -13.63
CA VAL A 158 -13.15 -14.97 -12.67
C VAL A 158 -13.69 -14.74 -11.26
N TYR A 159 -13.66 -15.76 -10.40
CA TYR A 159 -14.09 -15.61 -9.01
C TYR A 159 -12.92 -15.28 -8.08
N GLN A 160 -13.18 -14.50 -7.03
CA GLN A 160 -12.16 -14.18 -6.02
C GLN A 160 -11.54 -15.45 -5.41
N LYS A 161 -12.34 -16.51 -5.20
CA LYS A 161 -11.89 -17.78 -4.64
C LYS A 161 -10.90 -18.56 -5.52
N GLU A 162 -10.81 -18.23 -6.81
CA GLU A 162 -9.83 -18.87 -7.69
C GLU A 162 -8.40 -18.46 -7.32
N ILE A 163 -8.19 -17.15 -7.13
CA ILE A 163 -6.88 -16.59 -6.77
C ILE A 163 -6.71 -16.53 -5.25
N PHE A 164 -7.76 -16.16 -4.51
CA PHE A 164 -7.77 -15.92 -3.07
C PHE A 164 -8.79 -16.84 -2.37
N PRO A 165 -8.55 -18.16 -2.30
CA PRO A 165 -9.53 -19.13 -1.79
C PRO A 165 -9.92 -18.91 -0.32
N GLN A 166 -8.99 -18.37 0.48
CA GLN A 166 -9.19 -18.09 1.91
C GLN A 166 -9.86 -16.74 2.18
N ARG A 167 -10.13 -15.94 1.14
CA ARG A 167 -10.79 -14.64 1.28
C ARG A 167 -12.30 -14.84 1.43
N THR A 168 -12.85 -14.22 2.47
CA THR A 168 -14.31 -14.19 2.64
C THR A 168 -14.87 -12.99 1.87
N THR A 169 -15.84 -13.23 0.99
CA THR A 169 -16.47 -12.18 0.18
C THR A 169 -17.84 -11.82 0.73
N GLY A 170 -18.21 -10.54 0.67
CA GLY A 170 -19.58 -10.11 0.92
C GLY A 170 -20.56 -10.62 -0.15
N PHE A 171 -21.86 -10.39 0.06
CA PHE A 171 -22.87 -10.62 -0.97
C PHE A 171 -22.61 -9.72 -2.19
N GLY A 172 -22.58 -10.31 -3.40
CA GLY A 172 -22.33 -9.58 -4.65
C GLY A 172 -20.84 -9.34 -4.98
N GLU A 173 -19.93 -9.66 -4.07
CA GLU A 173 -18.48 -9.45 -4.25
C GLU A 173 -17.71 -10.72 -4.62
N SER A 174 -18.41 -11.80 -5.00
CA SER A 174 -17.76 -13.08 -5.30
C SER A 174 -16.90 -13.05 -6.57
N GLN A 175 -17.24 -12.17 -7.52
CA GLN A 175 -16.53 -11.99 -8.78
C GLN A 175 -15.31 -11.09 -8.60
N LEU A 176 -14.17 -11.52 -9.14
CA LEU A 176 -12.98 -10.71 -9.27
C LEU A 176 -13.05 -9.94 -10.60
N ILE A 177 -13.15 -8.61 -10.53
CA ILE A 177 -13.05 -7.75 -11.70
C ILE A 177 -11.58 -7.66 -12.09
N THR A 178 -11.24 -8.13 -13.29
CA THR A 178 -9.89 -8.06 -13.84
C THR A 178 -9.70 -6.76 -14.63
N PHE A 179 -8.47 -6.23 -14.61
CA PHE A 179 -8.05 -5.21 -15.55
C PHE A 179 -7.47 -5.94 -16.76
N ASP A 180 -8.14 -5.88 -17.90
CA ASP A 180 -7.80 -6.68 -19.07
C ASP A 180 -7.12 -5.79 -20.11
N LEU A 181 -5.98 -6.24 -20.62
CA LEU A 181 -5.20 -5.60 -21.67
C LEU A 181 -5.20 -6.49 -22.92
N ALA A 182 -5.98 -6.13 -23.92
CA ALA A 182 -6.04 -6.81 -25.20
C ALA A 182 -5.14 -6.12 -26.23
N TYR A 183 -4.08 -6.81 -26.65
CA TYR A 183 -3.12 -6.32 -27.62
C TYR A 183 -3.25 -7.05 -28.95
N TYR A 184 -3.37 -6.30 -30.04
CA TYR A 184 -3.53 -6.79 -31.41
C TYR A 184 -2.34 -6.31 -32.26
N PRO A 185 -1.19 -7.01 -32.24
CA PRO A 185 0.06 -6.52 -32.84
C PRO A 185 0.02 -6.45 -34.37
N GLU A 186 -0.90 -7.14 -35.02
CA GLU A 186 -1.09 -7.09 -36.46
C GLU A 186 -1.90 -5.88 -36.92
N GLU A 187 -2.61 -5.19 -36.04
CA GLU A 187 -3.56 -4.13 -36.39
C GLU A 187 -3.06 -2.74 -35.99
N LYS A 188 -3.40 -1.72 -36.77
CA LYS A 188 -3.05 -0.33 -36.48
C LYS A 188 -3.81 0.19 -35.26
N GLY A 189 -3.11 0.87 -34.36
CA GLY A 189 -3.71 1.64 -33.28
C GLY A 189 -4.08 3.08 -33.70
N PRO A 190 -4.68 3.87 -32.79
CA PRO A 190 -5.01 5.27 -33.04
C PRO A 190 -3.80 6.13 -33.44
N TYR A 191 -4.01 7.06 -34.35
CA TYR A 191 -3.03 7.99 -34.92
C TYR A 191 -1.82 7.29 -35.57
N ASN A 192 -2.04 6.13 -36.19
CA ASN A 192 -1.02 5.41 -36.96
C ASN A 192 -1.27 5.53 -38.48
N PHE A 193 -0.40 6.30 -39.14
CA PHE A 193 -0.44 6.59 -40.56
C PHE A 193 0.57 5.75 -41.38
N GLU A 194 0.82 4.49 -41.00
CA GLU A 194 1.64 3.58 -41.79
C GLU A 194 1.01 3.31 -43.17
N ASN A 195 1.79 3.52 -44.23
CA ASN A 195 1.38 3.44 -45.62
C ASN A 195 2.40 2.72 -46.52
N ASP A 196 3.51 2.23 -45.95
CA ASP A 196 4.57 1.54 -46.66
C ASP A 196 4.19 0.06 -46.94
N PRO A 197 4.13 -0.38 -48.21
CA PRO A 197 3.83 -1.77 -48.59
C PRO A 197 4.79 -2.82 -48.01
N SER A 198 6.00 -2.42 -47.61
CA SER A 198 6.95 -3.32 -46.93
C SER A 198 6.60 -3.57 -45.46
N LYS A 199 5.76 -2.72 -44.86
CA LYS A 199 5.42 -2.74 -43.43
C LYS A 199 3.97 -3.09 -43.16
N ILE A 200 3.05 -2.75 -44.07
CA ILE A 200 1.61 -3.04 -43.96
C ILE A 200 1.06 -3.60 -45.28
N ASN A 201 0.08 -4.50 -45.19
CA ASN A 201 -0.54 -5.11 -46.36
C ASN A 201 -1.90 -4.45 -46.73
N ALA A 202 -2.45 -4.83 -47.88
CA ALA A 202 -3.73 -4.31 -48.38
C ALA A 202 -4.95 -4.59 -47.46
N ASN A 203 -4.83 -5.55 -46.54
CA ASN A 203 -5.84 -5.85 -45.52
C ASN A 203 -5.71 -4.96 -44.27
N GLY A 204 -4.74 -4.04 -44.22
CA GLY A 204 -4.49 -3.18 -43.07
C GLY A 204 -3.74 -3.87 -41.93
N ARG A 205 -3.05 -4.99 -42.22
CA ARG A 205 -2.27 -5.74 -41.22
C ARG A 205 -0.77 -5.55 -41.38
N PHE A 206 -0.05 -5.42 -40.27
CA PHE A 206 1.39 -5.30 -40.25
C PHE A 206 2.07 -6.60 -40.73
N VAL A 207 3.12 -6.44 -41.52
CA VAL A 207 3.95 -7.56 -42.01
C VAL A 207 4.91 -8.05 -40.92
N ASN A 208 5.42 -7.13 -40.10
CA ASN A 208 6.26 -7.44 -38.93
C ASN A 208 5.58 -6.96 -37.63
N PRO A 209 4.63 -7.76 -37.06
CA PRO A 209 3.93 -7.40 -35.83
C PRO A 209 4.85 -7.28 -34.60
N LYS A 210 5.98 -8.00 -34.57
CA LYS A 210 6.89 -8.02 -33.42
C LYS A 210 7.56 -6.68 -33.11
N SER A 211 7.78 -5.86 -34.13
CA SER A 211 8.36 -4.52 -33.95
C SER A 211 7.36 -3.46 -33.48
N LYS A 212 6.09 -3.82 -33.29
CA LYS A 212 5.03 -2.90 -32.90
C LYS A 212 4.80 -2.93 -31.40
N PHE A 213 4.20 -1.87 -30.88
CA PHE A 213 3.84 -1.77 -29.46
C PHE A 213 2.42 -1.28 -29.26
N GLY A 214 1.82 -1.67 -28.14
CA GLY A 214 0.60 -1.07 -27.61
C GLY A 214 0.83 -0.68 -26.16
N GLY A 215 0.64 0.59 -25.83
CA GLY A 215 0.91 1.12 -24.49
C GLY A 215 -0.17 2.06 -23.97
N LEU A 216 -0.21 2.15 -22.64
CA LEU A 216 -1.02 3.07 -21.84
C LEU A 216 -0.16 3.68 -20.74
N MET A 217 -0.51 4.88 -20.29
CA MET A 217 0.21 5.57 -19.22
C MET A 217 -0.76 6.25 -18.26
N ARG A 218 -0.29 6.50 -17.03
CA ARG A 218 -1.04 7.23 -16.01
C ARG A 218 -0.12 8.03 -15.11
N ALA A 219 -0.65 9.10 -14.53
CA ALA A 219 -0.01 9.82 -13.44
C ALA A 219 -0.11 9.03 -12.12
N LEU A 220 0.86 9.29 -11.23
CA LEU A 220 0.94 8.73 -9.88
C LEU A 220 0.78 9.86 -8.85
N ASP A 221 -0.11 9.65 -7.89
CA ASP A 221 -0.35 10.64 -6.83
C ASP A 221 0.83 10.73 -5.83
N GLN A 222 1.49 9.60 -5.58
CA GLN A 222 2.64 9.50 -4.69
C GLN A 222 3.92 9.40 -5.51
N THR A 223 4.62 10.54 -5.68
CA THR A 223 5.77 10.63 -6.59
C THR A 223 7.12 10.34 -5.92
N ASP A 224 7.22 10.53 -4.60
CA ASP A 224 8.41 10.20 -3.82
C ASP A 224 8.32 8.75 -3.30
N PHE A 225 8.88 7.83 -4.09
CA PHE A 225 8.88 6.41 -3.77
C PHE A 225 9.83 6.08 -2.61
N GLU A 226 10.89 6.87 -2.40
CA GLU A 226 11.83 6.65 -1.30
C GLU A 226 11.19 6.99 0.05
N THR A 227 10.56 8.16 0.16
CA THR A 227 9.87 8.56 1.38
C THR A 227 8.68 7.64 1.66
N SER A 228 7.95 7.25 0.61
CA SER A 228 6.79 6.34 0.70
C SER A 228 7.16 4.86 0.85
N ASN A 229 8.45 4.53 0.75
CA ASN A 229 9.01 3.17 0.75
C ASN A 229 8.30 2.21 -0.21
N ILE A 230 8.02 2.67 -1.43
CA ILE A 230 7.54 1.80 -2.52
C ILE A 230 8.72 0.93 -2.96
N GLU A 231 8.53 -0.38 -2.98
CA GLU A 231 9.62 -1.33 -3.28
C GLU A 231 9.34 -2.18 -4.52
N PHE A 232 8.07 -2.46 -4.84
CA PHE A 232 7.73 -3.40 -5.91
C PHE A 232 6.57 -2.93 -6.80
N ILE A 233 6.64 -3.25 -8.09
CA ILE A 233 5.46 -3.40 -8.94
C ILE A 233 4.99 -4.85 -8.78
N GLU A 234 3.76 -5.06 -8.32
CA GLU A 234 3.21 -6.40 -8.08
C GLU A 234 1.91 -6.61 -8.86
N PHE A 235 1.78 -7.77 -9.50
CA PHE A 235 0.55 -8.13 -10.20
C PHE A 235 0.33 -9.64 -10.28
N TRP A 236 -0.95 -10.01 -10.33
CA TRP A 236 -1.39 -11.36 -10.68
C TRP A 236 -1.93 -11.34 -12.11
N VAL A 237 -1.34 -12.14 -12.99
CA VAL A 237 -1.76 -12.25 -14.39
C VAL A 237 -2.11 -13.69 -14.73
N GLN A 238 -3.22 -13.89 -15.45
CA GLN A 238 -3.60 -15.19 -16.00
C GLN A 238 -2.62 -15.57 -17.11
N ASP A 239 -2.27 -16.85 -17.23
CA ASP A 239 -1.54 -17.37 -18.38
C ASP A 239 -2.31 -17.07 -19.67
N PRO A 240 -1.79 -16.23 -20.58
CA PRO A 240 -2.51 -15.86 -21.78
C PRO A 240 -2.42 -16.95 -22.88
N PHE A 241 -1.63 -18.01 -22.67
CA PHE A 241 -1.39 -19.10 -23.64
C PHE A 241 -2.17 -20.37 -23.31
N ILE A 242 -3.34 -20.23 -22.68
CA ILE A 242 -4.25 -21.34 -22.41
C ILE A 242 -4.92 -21.81 -23.72
N GLU A 243 -4.70 -23.07 -24.08
CA GLU A 243 -5.30 -23.68 -25.27
C GLU A 243 -6.82 -23.81 -25.16
N THR A 244 -7.50 -23.47 -26.25
CA THR A 244 -8.95 -23.61 -26.40
C THR A 244 -9.28 -24.14 -27.79
N PRO A 245 -10.50 -24.65 -28.04
CA PRO A 245 -10.93 -25.01 -29.39
C PRO A 245 -10.78 -23.87 -30.40
N ASN A 246 -10.90 -22.61 -29.95
CA ASN A 246 -10.74 -21.41 -30.76
C ASN A 246 -9.27 -20.97 -30.93
N ARG A 247 -8.34 -21.50 -30.10
CA ARG A 247 -6.89 -21.23 -30.14
C ARG A 247 -6.08 -22.50 -29.83
N PRO A 248 -6.14 -23.55 -30.67
CA PRO A 248 -5.56 -24.86 -30.34
C PRO A 248 -4.02 -24.89 -30.33
N ASN A 249 -3.35 -23.90 -30.93
CA ASN A 249 -1.89 -23.87 -31.07
C ASN A 249 -1.22 -22.72 -30.30
N ILE A 250 -1.96 -22.03 -29.41
CA ILE A 250 -1.42 -20.86 -28.71
C ILE A 250 -0.25 -21.22 -27.77
N GLY A 251 -0.19 -22.48 -27.31
CA GLY A 251 0.95 -23.01 -26.55
C GLY A 251 2.27 -23.07 -27.34
N ASN A 252 2.23 -22.99 -28.67
CA ASN A 252 3.42 -22.93 -29.54
C ASN A 252 3.87 -21.50 -29.88
N SER A 253 3.22 -20.48 -29.29
CA SER A 253 3.60 -19.08 -29.51
C SER A 253 5.03 -18.81 -29.04
N SER A 254 5.76 -17.93 -29.74
CA SER A 254 7.07 -17.46 -29.27
C SER A 254 6.98 -16.58 -28.01
N GLY A 255 5.77 -16.21 -27.60
CA GLY A 255 5.52 -15.23 -26.56
C GLY A 255 5.80 -13.80 -27.02
N GLY A 256 5.89 -12.91 -26.05
CA GLY A 256 6.25 -11.51 -26.21
C GLY A 256 6.68 -10.90 -24.88
N LYS A 257 6.66 -9.58 -24.77
CA LYS A 257 7.15 -8.85 -23.60
C LYS A 257 6.16 -7.81 -23.11
N LEU A 258 6.12 -7.65 -21.79
CA LEU A 258 5.44 -6.57 -21.08
C LEU A 258 6.50 -5.67 -20.45
N TYR A 259 6.43 -4.38 -20.72
CA TYR A 259 7.34 -3.38 -20.19
C TYR A 259 6.63 -2.44 -19.23
N PHE A 260 7.38 -2.00 -18.22
CA PHE A 260 7.01 -0.90 -17.33
C PHE A 260 8.09 0.17 -17.39
N ASN A 261 7.67 1.42 -17.54
CA ASN A 261 8.53 2.59 -17.41
C ASN A 261 8.05 3.39 -16.20
N LEU A 262 8.97 3.69 -15.27
CA LEU A 262 8.72 4.50 -14.07
C LEU A 262 9.60 5.75 -14.10
N GLY A 263 9.01 6.94 -14.10
CA GLY A 263 9.77 8.17 -14.00
C GLY A 263 8.98 9.38 -14.48
N ASN A 264 9.68 10.28 -15.16
CA ASN A 264 9.07 11.33 -15.95
C ASN A 264 8.87 10.80 -17.37
N ILE A 265 7.63 10.77 -17.84
CA ILE A 265 7.26 10.19 -19.14
C ILE A 265 6.55 11.30 -19.91
N SER A 266 6.81 11.39 -21.21
CA SER A 266 6.18 12.40 -22.05
C SER A 266 4.66 12.22 -22.03
N GLU A 267 3.93 13.26 -21.68
CA GLU A 267 2.47 13.30 -21.77
C GLU A 267 2.00 13.68 -23.18
N ASP A 268 2.91 14.18 -24.02
CA ASP A 268 2.68 14.48 -25.44
C ASP A 268 2.43 13.17 -26.24
N VAL A 269 1.14 12.83 -26.40
CA VAL A 269 0.67 11.61 -27.09
C VAL A 269 0.77 11.80 -28.60
N LEU A 270 0.49 13.01 -29.09
CA LEU A 270 0.64 13.42 -30.49
C LEU A 270 1.80 14.42 -30.64
N LYS A 271 3.01 13.87 -30.64
CA LYS A 271 4.26 14.64 -30.52
C LYS A 271 4.36 15.87 -31.42
N ASP A 272 4.04 17.03 -30.88
CA ASP A 272 4.17 18.34 -31.51
C ASP A 272 4.53 19.49 -30.55
N GLY A 273 4.71 19.19 -29.26
CA GLY A 273 5.07 20.14 -28.21
C GLY A 273 3.96 21.15 -27.90
N ARG A 274 2.71 20.87 -28.25
CA ARG A 274 1.54 21.68 -27.91
C ARG A 274 0.62 20.88 -27.01
N ARG A 275 0.22 21.49 -25.89
CA ARG A 275 -0.67 20.84 -24.94
C ARG A 275 -2.09 20.76 -25.52
N PHE A 276 -2.54 19.55 -25.86
CA PHE A 276 -3.92 19.34 -26.29
C PHE A 276 -4.89 19.19 -25.11
N TYR A 277 -6.10 19.75 -25.26
CA TYR A 277 -7.23 19.49 -24.38
C TYR A 277 -8.55 19.82 -25.11
N GLU A 278 -9.48 18.86 -25.17
CA GLU A 278 -10.67 18.92 -26.02
C GLU A 278 -11.61 20.10 -25.72
N ASN A 279 -11.83 20.42 -24.45
CA ASN A 279 -12.75 21.49 -24.07
C ASN A 279 -12.19 22.91 -24.35
N GLY A 280 -10.96 23.02 -24.85
CA GLY A 280 -10.37 24.26 -25.35
C GLY A 280 -10.63 24.56 -26.82
N LEU A 281 -11.19 23.58 -27.56
CA LEU A 281 -11.49 23.71 -28.98
C LEU A 281 -12.61 24.72 -29.24
N ASN A 282 -12.57 25.30 -30.43
CA ASN A 282 -13.47 26.35 -30.86
C ASN A 282 -14.86 25.79 -31.14
N THR A 283 -15.88 26.29 -30.43
CA THR A 283 -17.29 25.92 -30.68
C THR A 283 -18.09 27.13 -31.16
N PRO A 284 -19.26 26.93 -31.82
CA PRO A 284 -20.11 28.04 -32.24
C PRO A 284 -20.52 28.98 -31.11
N ASN A 285 -20.69 28.46 -29.89
CA ASN A 285 -21.13 29.22 -28.72
C ASN A 285 -19.98 29.66 -27.80
N ALA A 286 -18.77 29.11 -27.96
CA ALA A 286 -17.57 29.48 -27.21
C ALA A 286 -16.37 29.62 -28.16
N PRO A 287 -16.24 30.76 -28.86
CA PRO A 287 -15.14 30.96 -29.78
C PRO A 287 -13.79 30.96 -29.07
N SER A 288 -12.85 30.13 -29.55
CA SER A 288 -11.52 29.96 -28.97
C SER A 288 -10.45 29.99 -30.06
N PRO A 289 -9.29 30.62 -29.84
CA PRO A 289 -8.20 30.58 -30.80
C PRO A 289 -7.54 29.19 -30.84
N GLU A 290 -7.33 28.68 -32.05
CA GLU A 290 -6.68 27.38 -32.33
C GLU A 290 -5.40 27.60 -33.14
N ASP A 291 -4.39 26.76 -32.91
CA ASP A 291 -3.22 26.61 -33.77
C ASP A 291 -3.34 25.28 -34.55
N THR A 292 -2.64 25.15 -35.68
CA THR A 292 -2.65 23.93 -36.51
C THR A 292 -1.25 23.29 -36.51
N THR A 293 -1.16 21.99 -36.24
CA THR A 293 0.08 21.19 -36.26
C THR A 293 0.03 20.14 -37.38
N ILE A 294 1.03 19.26 -37.49
CA ILE A 294 0.93 18.15 -38.45
C ILE A 294 -0.20 17.19 -38.08
N TRP A 295 -0.48 17.03 -36.79
CA TRP A 295 -1.53 16.17 -36.26
C TRP A 295 -2.88 16.79 -36.54
N GLY A 296 -3.17 17.99 -36.06
CA GLY A 296 -4.47 18.58 -36.37
C GLY A 296 -4.60 19.99 -35.85
N LYS A 297 -5.60 20.21 -35.00
CA LYS A 297 -5.88 21.48 -34.34
C LYS A 297 -5.66 21.35 -32.85
N VAL A 298 -5.02 22.35 -32.27
CA VAL A 298 -4.75 22.41 -30.83
C VAL A 298 -5.24 23.75 -30.28
N PRO A 299 -5.80 23.81 -29.07
CA PRO A 299 -6.13 25.07 -28.43
C PRO A 299 -4.89 25.94 -28.25
N ARG A 300 -4.98 27.24 -28.56
CA ARG A 300 -3.86 28.16 -28.41
C ARG A 300 -3.65 28.62 -26.96
N ASN A 301 -4.70 28.58 -26.15
CA ASN A 301 -4.63 28.99 -24.76
C ASN A 301 -3.96 27.88 -23.92
N PRO A 302 -2.86 28.14 -23.21
CA PRO A 302 -2.20 27.13 -22.41
C PRO A 302 -2.85 26.91 -21.04
N ILE A 303 -3.94 27.62 -20.68
CA ILE A 303 -4.58 27.47 -19.36
C ILE A 303 -5.95 26.83 -19.54
N GLN A 304 -6.15 25.66 -18.93
CA GLN A 304 -7.45 25.00 -18.85
C GLN A 304 -8.13 25.48 -17.57
N VAL A 305 -9.08 26.42 -17.68
CA VAL A 305 -9.73 27.02 -16.49
C VAL A 305 -10.58 25.98 -15.74
N THR A 306 -11.23 25.09 -16.47
CA THR A 306 -12.06 24.01 -15.93
C THR A 306 -11.87 22.75 -16.75
N ASN A 307 -11.75 21.59 -16.09
CA ASN A 307 -11.68 20.29 -16.76
C ASN A 307 -13.09 19.69 -16.93
N ALA A 308 -13.89 20.33 -17.79
CA ALA A 308 -15.25 19.91 -18.10
C ALA A 308 -15.67 20.44 -19.48
N PHE A 309 -16.51 19.67 -20.17
CA PHE A 309 -17.14 20.08 -21.41
C PHE A 309 -18.19 21.19 -21.21
N SER A 310 -18.60 21.83 -22.31
CA SER A 310 -19.75 22.74 -22.32
C SER A 310 -21.03 22.02 -21.86
N ASN A 311 -21.91 22.77 -21.18
CA ASN A 311 -23.26 22.31 -20.83
C ASN A 311 -24.23 22.38 -22.02
N ILE A 312 -23.82 22.97 -23.15
CA ILE A 312 -24.61 23.10 -24.37
C ILE A 312 -24.38 21.84 -25.23
N PRO A 313 -25.42 21.06 -25.54
CA PRO A 313 -25.25 19.80 -26.26
C PRO A 313 -24.62 19.92 -27.65
N GLU A 314 -24.95 20.98 -28.37
CA GLU A 314 -24.47 21.23 -29.73
C GLU A 314 -22.96 21.51 -29.79
N ASP A 315 -22.38 21.98 -28.68
CA ASP A 315 -20.93 22.22 -28.58
C ASP A 315 -20.14 20.91 -28.48
N ARG A 316 -20.74 19.83 -27.94
CA ARG A 316 -20.03 18.57 -27.69
C ARG A 316 -19.44 17.97 -28.96
N LEU A 317 -20.16 18.08 -30.08
CA LEU A 317 -19.75 17.57 -31.40
C LEU A 317 -18.47 18.23 -31.95
N PHE A 318 -18.06 19.37 -31.39
CA PHE A 318 -16.85 20.10 -31.76
C PHE A 318 -15.73 19.98 -30.71
N GLN A 319 -16.04 19.44 -29.52
CA GLN A 319 -15.10 19.29 -28.42
C GLN A 319 -14.60 17.84 -28.31
N ASP A 320 -15.52 16.88 -28.27
CA ASP A 320 -15.26 15.43 -28.15
C ASP A 320 -14.89 14.86 -29.52
N VAL A 321 -13.66 15.14 -29.97
CA VAL A 321 -13.14 14.86 -31.33
C VAL A 321 -11.71 14.31 -31.30
N GLY A 322 -11.26 13.78 -30.16
CA GLY A 322 -9.97 13.11 -30.05
C GLY A 322 -8.77 14.05 -29.94
N PHE A 323 -7.58 13.47 -29.75
CA PHE A 323 -6.33 14.19 -29.50
C PHE A 323 -5.86 15.08 -30.66
N ASP A 324 -6.35 14.86 -31.89
CA ASP A 324 -5.97 15.70 -33.02
C ASP A 324 -6.91 16.89 -33.26
N GLY A 325 -8.02 16.97 -32.51
CA GLY A 325 -8.97 18.08 -32.60
C GLY A 325 -9.77 18.10 -33.91
N LEU A 326 -9.90 16.97 -34.62
CA LEU A 326 -10.55 16.86 -35.91
C LEU A 326 -11.61 15.76 -35.90
N ASN A 327 -12.82 16.06 -36.37
CA ASN A 327 -13.77 15.02 -36.71
C ASN A 327 -13.40 14.31 -38.04
N ASP A 328 -13.95 13.12 -38.28
CA ASP A 328 -13.75 12.31 -39.50
C ASP A 328 -13.72 13.09 -40.84
N GLU A 329 -14.57 14.12 -41.00
CA GLU A 329 -14.62 14.92 -42.22
C GLU A 329 -13.40 15.84 -42.38
N ASN A 330 -13.01 16.50 -41.29
CA ASN A 330 -11.82 17.34 -41.28
C ASN A 330 -10.55 16.49 -41.36
N GLU A 331 -10.56 15.29 -40.78
CA GLU A 331 -9.48 14.33 -40.91
C GLU A 331 -9.25 13.92 -42.37
N ARG A 332 -10.30 13.55 -43.10
CA ARG A 332 -10.19 13.20 -44.54
C ARG A 332 -9.50 14.30 -45.34
N THR A 333 -9.87 15.55 -45.06
CA THR A 333 -9.27 16.73 -45.71
C THR A 333 -7.80 16.90 -45.30
N LYS A 334 -7.49 16.82 -44.01
CA LYS A 334 -6.13 16.96 -43.47
C LYS A 334 -5.21 15.83 -43.95
N ARG A 335 -5.75 14.62 -44.12
CA ARG A 335 -5.03 13.39 -44.45
C ARG A 335 -5.12 13.00 -45.92
N GLN A 336 -5.54 13.91 -46.81
CA GLN A 336 -5.67 13.63 -48.24
C GLN A 336 -4.39 13.02 -48.84
N SER A 337 -3.20 13.56 -48.49
CA SER A 337 -1.94 12.99 -49.02
C SER A 337 -1.69 11.55 -48.58
N TYR A 338 -2.10 11.20 -47.35
CA TYR A 338 -1.97 9.83 -46.84
C TYR A 338 -2.95 8.90 -47.56
N LEU A 339 -4.19 9.34 -47.80
CA LEU A 339 -5.17 8.60 -48.58
C LEU A 339 -4.72 8.38 -50.03
N ASP A 340 -4.13 9.40 -50.66
CA ASP A 340 -3.59 9.31 -52.03
C ASP A 340 -2.45 8.27 -52.12
N VAL A 341 -1.56 8.25 -51.13
CA VAL A 341 -0.48 7.25 -51.06
C VAL A 341 -1.05 5.85 -50.84
N LEU A 342 -2.06 5.67 -49.98
CA LEU A 342 -2.72 4.38 -49.80
C LEU A 342 -3.41 3.91 -51.10
N ALA A 343 -4.08 4.81 -51.81
CA ALA A 343 -4.70 4.52 -53.08
C ALA A 343 -3.66 4.07 -54.13
N ALA A 344 -2.50 4.75 -54.18
CA ALA A 344 -1.42 4.39 -55.09
C ALA A 344 -0.76 3.04 -54.75
N ASN A 345 -0.54 2.78 -53.45
CA ASN A 345 0.18 1.60 -52.98
C ASN A 345 -0.68 0.32 -52.95
N PHE A 346 -1.96 0.44 -52.57
CA PHE A 346 -2.84 -0.72 -52.32
C PHE A 346 -4.12 -0.72 -53.16
N GLY A 347 -4.45 0.39 -53.83
CA GLY A 347 -5.70 0.56 -54.58
C GLY A 347 -6.87 0.99 -53.70
N THR A 348 -7.81 1.73 -54.29
CA THR A 348 -8.99 2.27 -53.58
C THR A 348 -9.99 1.20 -53.12
N GLY A 349 -9.96 0.02 -53.72
CA GLY A 349 -10.79 -1.13 -53.28
C GLY A 349 -10.20 -1.90 -52.10
N SER A 350 -8.98 -1.57 -51.65
CA SER A 350 -8.34 -2.26 -50.53
C SER A 350 -9.02 -1.94 -49.20
N ARG A 351 -9.00 -2.91 -48.27
CA ARG A 351 -9.59 -2.71 -46.94
C ARG A 351 -8.89 -1.58 -46.19
N ILE A 352 -7.56 -1.50 -46.27
CA ILE A 352 -6.78 -0.42 -45.64
C ILE A 352 -7.23 0.97 -46.11
N TYR A 353 -7.49 1.15 -47.40
CA TYR A 353 -7.98 2.42 -47.94
C TYR A 353 -9.41 2.71 -47.49
N GLN A 354 -10.30 1.72 -47.54
CA GLN A 354 -11.71 1.90 -47.14
C GLN A 354 -11.86 2.21 -45.64
N ASP A 355 -11.08 1.53 -44.80
CA ASP A 355 -11.06 1.80 -43.36
C ASP A 355 -10.47 3.18 -43.07
N ALA A 356 -9.36 3.57 -43.74
CA ALA A 356 -8.77 4.91 -43.60
C ALA A 356 -9.65 6.03 -44.19
N LEU A 357 -10.51 5.75 -45.18
CA LEU A 357 -11.44 6.73 -45.72
C LEU A 357 -12.58 7.02 -44.73
N ARG A 358 -13.01 6.00 -43.98
CA ARG A 358 -14.04 6.15 -42.95
C ARG A 358 -13.48 6.91 -41.75
N ASP A 359 -12.30 6.49 -41.28
CA ASP A 359 -11.66 6.94 -40.05
C ASP A 359 -10.12 7.02 -40.28
N PRO A 360 -9.63 8.15 -40.83
CA PRO A 360 -8.22 8.33 -41.14
C PRO A 360 -7.28 8.16 -39.95
N SER A 361 -7.62 8.67 -38.76
CA SER A 361 -6.79 8.56 -37.55
C SER A 361 -7.03 7.30 -36.74
N SER A 362 -8.07 6.51 -37.03
CA SER A 362 -8.39 5.26 -36.31
C SER A 362 -8.71 5.45 -34.82
N ASP A 363 -9.28 6.59 -34.46
CA ASP A 363 -9.50 7.07 -33.09
C ASP A 363 -10.98 7.24 -32.73
N ASN A 364 -11.91 6.75 -33.56
CA ASN A 364 -13.34 6.68 -33.26
C ASN A 364 -13.66 5.73 -32.10
N TYR A 365 -14.39 6.24 -31.11
CA TYR A 365 -14.94 5.47 -29.99
C TYR A 365 -16.11 4.58 -30.41
N ARG A 366 -16.22 3.42 -29.75
CA ARG A 366 -17.44 2.63 -29.79
C ARG A 366 -17.75 2.00 -28.45
N ASN A 367 -18.94 2.28 -27.93
CA ASN A 367 -19.41 1.67 -26.70
C ASN A 367 -19.64 0.16 -26.90
N TYR A 368 -19.29 -0.65 -25.91
CA TYR A 368 -19.39 -2.12 -25.98
C TYR A 368 -20.85 -2.65 -26.08
N ARG A 369 -21.86 -1.80 -25.83
CA ARG A 369 -23.31 -2.05 -26.03
C ARG A 369 -23.90 -1.36 -27.27
N ASP A 370 -23.05 -0.82 -28.15
CA ASP A 370 -23.50 -0.16 -29.38
C ASP A 370 -24.36 -1.10 -30.25
N ALA A 371 -25.41 -0.53 -30.87
CA ALA A 371 -26.41 -1.29 -31.61
C ALA A 371 -25.89 -1.98 -32.87
N ALA A 372 -24.72 -1.58 -33.38
CA ALA A 372 -24.12 -2.25 -34.52
C ALA A 372 -23.47 -3.59 -34.17
N PHE A 373 -23.23 -3.87 -32.89
CA PHE A 373 -22.79 -5.18 -32.46
C PHE A 373 -23.96 -6.15 -32.43
N SER A 374 -23.84 -7.21 -33.20
CA SER A 374 -24.75 -8.35 -33.22
C SER A 374 -24.51 -9.30 -32.03
N SER A 375 -25.41 -10.26 -31.82
CA SER A 375 -25.23 -11.30 -30.78
C SER A 375 -24.03 -12.22 -31.05
N SER A 376 -23.57 -12.32 -32.29
CA SER A 376 -22.36 -13.08 -32.64
C SER A 376 -21.05 -12.32 -32.34
N ASP A 377 -21.12 -11.01 -32.09
CA ASP A 377 -19.95 -10.22 -31.70
C ASP A 377 -19.64 -10.45 -30.22
N GLY A 378 -18.55 -11.19 -29.97
CA GLY A 378 -18.07 -11.53 -28.64
C GLY A 378 -17.54 -10.33 -27.83
N ILE A 379 -17.14 -10.58 -26.59
CA ILE A 379 -16.74 -9.53 -25.64
C ILE A 379 -15.50 -8.79 -26.15
N LEU A 380 -14.50 -9.50 -26.69
CA LEU A 380 -13.28 -8.88 -27.20
C LEU A 380 -13.54 -7.92 -28.36
N ALA A 381 -14.48 -8.24 -29.25
CA ALA A 381 -14.85 -7.38 -30.37
C ALA A 381 -15.51 -6.08 -29.88
N ARG A 382 -16.36 -6.20 -28.85
CA ARG A 382 -17.11 -5.09 -28.26
C ARG A 382 -16.22 -4.06 -27.56
N TYR A 383 -15.18 -4.51 -26.86
CA TYR A 383 -14.26 -3.62 -26.15
C TYR A 383 -13.10 -3.08 -27.01
N LYS A 384 -12.95 -3.57 -28.25
CA LYS A 384 -11.79 -3.25 -29.10
C LYS A 384 -11.58 -1.75 -29.35
N ASN A 385 -12.65 -0.97 -29.48
CA ASN A 385 -12.61 0.47 -29.73
C ASN A 385 -13.16 1.30 -28.55
N PHE A 386 -13.20 0.72 -27.34
CA PHE A 386 -13.77 1.39 -26.17
C PHE A 386 -12.86 2.50 -25.59
N ASN A 387 -11.56 2.48 -25.90
CA ASN A 387 -10.58 3.43 -25.36
C ASN A 387 -10.20 4.56 -26.32
N ASN A 388 -10.81 4.56 -27.50
CA ASN A 388 -10.57 5.54 -28.53
C ASN A 388 -11.21 6.89 -28.09
N PRO A 389 -10.56 8.04 -28.37
CA PRO A 389 -10.96 9.31 -27.79
C PRO A 389 -12.09 10.03 -28.55
N ASP A 390 -12.17 9.97 -29.89
CA ASP A 390 -13.22 10.67 -30.64
C ASP A 390 -14.61 10.09 -30.33
N GLY A 391 -15.46 10.90 -29.68
CA GLY A 391 -16.84 10.55 -29.35
C GLY A 391 -16.97 9.67 -28.11
N ASN A 392 -15.99 9.66 -27.20
CA ASN A 392 -15.99 8.82 -26.00
C ASN A 392 -16.82 9.39 -24.84
N SER A 393 -17.26 10.64 -24.97
CA SER A 393 -18.01 11.41 -23.98
C SER A 393 -19.36 11.90 -24.51
N PRO A 394 -20.19 11.05 -25.15
CA PRO A 394 -21.48 11.44 -25.68
C PRO A 394 -22.45 11.86 -24.56
N ILE A 395 -23.37 12.75 -24.91
CA ILE A 395 -24.41 13.21 -23.98
C ILE A 395 -25.44 12.10 -23.77
N ASN A 396 -25.81 11.87 -22.52
CA ASN A 396 -26.82 10.87 -22.19
C ASN A 396 -28.20 11.30 -22.73
N THR A 397 -28.76 10.50 -23.63
CA THR A 397 -30.07 10.71 -24.27
C THR A 397 -31.24 10.09 -23.49
N GLY A 398 -30.99 9.59 -22.26
CA GLY A 398 -32.01 8.98 -21.40
C GLY A 398 -32.27 7.50 -21.69
N GLY A 399 -31.31 6.80 -22.33
CA GLY A 399 -31.36 5.36 -22.54
C GLY A 399 -31.15 4.56 -21.26
N GLU A 400 -31.45 3.26 -21.31
CA GLU A 400 -31.25 2.32 -20.18
C GLU A 400 -29.76 2.20 -19.78
N PHE A 401 -28.85 2.34 -20.74
CA PHE A 401 -27.39 2.28 -20.54
C PHE A 401 -26.72 3.60 -20.90
N THR A 402 -25.67 3.94 -20.16
CA THR A 402 -24.77 5.04 -20.54
C THR A 402 -23.86 4.59 -21.68
N SER A 403 -23.82 5.37 -22.76
CA SER A 403 -22.90 5.15 -23.87
C SER A 403 -21.54 5.79 -23.64
N ALA A 404 -21.40 6.71 -22.68
CA ALA A 404 -20.15 7.42 -22.42
C ALA A 404 -19.14 6.58 -21.61
N ALA A 405 -17.88 6.62 -22.03
CA ALA A 405 -16.77 6.03 -21.31
C ALA A 405 -16.24 6.98 -20.22
N THR A 406 -16.24 8.29 -20.50
CA THR A 406 -15.85 9.34 -19.57
C THR A 406 -16.80 10.55 -19.71
N LEU A 407 -16.77 11.44 -18.71
CA LEU A 407 -17.42 12.74 -18.74
C LEU A 407 -16.42 13.90 -18.76
N TYR A 408 -15.13 13.56 -18.64
CA TYR A 408 -14.02 14.50 -18.68
C TYR A 408 -13.47 14.57 -20.10
N PRO A 409 -13.09 15.76 -20.59
CA PRO A 409 -12.42 15.90 -21.88
C PRO A 409 -11.08 15.19 -21.88
N ASP A 410 -10.71 14.63 -23.02
CA ASP A 410 -9.37 14.09 -23.23
C ASP A 410 -8.35 15.24 -23.26
N THR A 411 -7.22 15.01 -22.60
CA THR A 411 -6.16 16.00 -22.39
C THR A 411 -4.81 15.32 -22.32
N GLU A 412 -3.77 15.99 -22.81
CA GLU A 412 -2.37 15.59 -22.69
C GLU A 412 -1.72 16.12 -21.40
N ASP A 413 -2.54 16.54 -20.43
CA ASP A 413 -2.14 16.87 -19.06
C ASP A 413 -2.74 15.83 -18.10
N LEU A 414 -2.01 14.74 -17.85
CA LEU A 414 -2.48 13.61 -17.05
C LEU A 414 -2.35 13.87 -15.56
N ASN A 415 -1.32 14.62 -15.14
CA ASN A 415 -1.08 14.95 -13.73
C ASN A 415 -1.85 16.21 -13.25
N ARG A 416 -2.47 16.94 -14.18
CA ARG A 416 -3.31 18.14 -13.96
C ARG A 416 -2.52 19.32 -13.39
N ASP A 417 -1.25 19.44 -13.74
CA ASP A 417 -0.40 20.56 -13.32
C ASP A 417 -0.48 21.79 -14.25
N ASN A 418 -1.36 21.73 -15.26
CA ASN A 418 -1.54 22.73 -16.31
C ASN A 418 -0.32 22.94 -17.21
N THR A 419 0.63 22.02 -17.23
CA THR A 419 1.76 22.03 -18.15
C THR A 419 1.76 20.77 -19.00
N LEU A 420 2.56 20.76 -20.07
CA LEU A 420 2.82 19.57 -20.86
C LEU A 420 4.21 19.09 -20.50
N ASN A 421 4.33 17.88 -19.94
CA ASN A 421 5.64 17.27 -19.78
C ASN A 421 6.06 16.56 -21.07
N GLU A 422 7.10 17.07 -21.74
CA GLU A 422 7.70 16.43 -22.93
C GLU A 422 8.93 15.56 -22.60
N ILE A 423 9.35 15.56 -21.33
CA ILE A 423 10.61 14.93 -20.89
C ILE A 423 10.42 13.43 -20.71
N GLU A 424 11.34 12.65 -21.30
CA GLU A 424 11.46 11.19 -21.16
C GLU A 424 12.67 10.84 -20.31
N GLU A 425 12.43 10.61 -19.02
CA GLU A 425 13.42 10.25 -18.02
C GLU A 425 12.87 9.16 -17.11
N TYR A 426 13.19 7.90 -17.38
CA TYR A 426 12.56 6.78 -16.70
C TYR A 426 13.48 5.58 -16.50
N PHE A 427 13.12 4.78 -15.50
CA PHE A 427 13.63 3.45 -15.27
C PHE A 427 12.77 2.43 -16.03
N GLN A 428 13.42 1.56 -16.79
CA GLN A 428 12.75 0.55 -17.62
C GLN A 428 12.85 -0.84 -16.97
N TYR A 429 11.73 -1.57 -16.98
CA TYR A 429 11.63 -2.97 -16.55
C TYR A 429 10.97 -3.78 -17.66
N SER A 430 11.44 -5.00 -17.91
CA SER A 430 10.81 -5.92 -18.85
C SER A 430 10.49 -7.27 -18.22
N VAL A 431 9.33 -7.80 -18.58
CA VAL A 431 8.85 -9.13 -18.18
C VAL A 431 8.60 -9.94 -19.44
N ASP A 432 9.14 -11.16 -19.48
CA ASP A 432 8.84 -12.10 -20.54
C ASP A 432 7.46 -12.74 -20.31
N LEU A 433 6.64 -12.81 -21.36
CA LEU A 433 5.37 -13.52 -21.33
C LEU A 433 5.42 -14.61 -22.38
N LYS A 434 5.66 -15.83 -21.91
CA LYS A 434 5.82 -17.02 -22.75
C LYS A 434 4.86 -18.13 -22.32
N PRO A 435 4.64 -19.16 -23.15
CA PRO A 435 3.88 -20.33 -22.75
C PRO A 435 4.45 -21.00 -21.49
N ALA A 436 3.61 -21.67 -20.70
CA ALA A 436 3.99 -22.33 -19.44
C ALA A 436 5.13 -23.37 -19.55
N SER A 437 5.40 -23.88 -20.76
CA SER A 437 6.51 -24.79 -21.05
C SER A 437 7.88 -24.11 -21.09
N ALA A 438 7.92 -22.78 -21.18
CA ALA A 438 9.15 -22.01 -21.26
C ALA A 438 9.85 -21.91 -19.89
N PRO A 439 11.20 -21.99 -19.84
CA PRO A 439 11.94 -21.92 -18.60
C PRO A 439 11.77 -20.58 -17.86
N GLU A 440 11.47 -19.50 -18.57
CA GLU A 440 11.21 -18.17 -17.99
C GLU A 440 9.88 -18.08 -17.23
N MET A 441 8.98 -19.06 -17.38
CA MET A 441 7.69 -19.12 -16.67
C MET A 441 7.77 -20.00 -15.41
N THR A 442 8.96 -20.09 -14.82
CA THR A 442 9.21 -20.85 -13.59
C THR A 442 9.44 -19.92 -12.39
N ILE A 443 9.00 -20.34 -11.20
CA ILE A 443 9.16 -19.57 -9.96
C ILE A 443 10.66 -19.31 -9.71
N GLY A 444 11.01 -18.08 -9.35
CA GLY A 444 12.38 -17.63 -9.12
C GLY A 444 13.08 -17.07 -10.36
N THR A 445 12.45 -17.17 -11.55
CA THR A 445 12.91 -16.52 -12.77
C THR A 445 11.92 -15.45 -13.21
N ASN A 446 12.36 -14.47 -14.01
CA ASN A 446 11.47 -13.47 -14.64
C ASN A 446 10.55 -12.74 -13.65
N PHE A 447 11.02 -12.52 -12.42
CA PHE A 447 10.27 -11.89 -11.32
C PHE A 447 9.01 -12.66 -10.84
N ILE A 448 8.88 -13.95 -11.18
CA ILE A 448 7.77 -14.79 -10.73
C ILE A 448 8.05 -15.28 -9.30
N VAL A 449 7.18 -14.92 -8.36
CA VAL A 449 7.31 -15.32 -6.95
C VAL A 449 6.35 -16.46 -6.56
N ASP A 450 5.23 -16.59 -7.28
CA ASP A 450 4.26 -17.67 -7.05
C ASP A 450 3.52 -18.03 -8.34
N LYS A 451 2.97 -19.25 -8.39
CA LYS A 451 2.05 -19.68 -9.45
C LYS A 451 0.93 -20.54 -8.87
N LYS A 452 -0.29 -20.31 -9.32
CA LYS A 452 -1.48 -21.07 -8.90
C LYS A 452 -2.13 -21.73 -10.09
N VAL A 453 -2.29 -23.06 -10.02
CA VAL A 453 -3.08 -23.83 -10.98
C VAL A 453 -4.46 -24.09 -10.37
N VAL A 454 -5.49 -23.58 -11.03
CA VAL A 454 -6.87 -23.60 -10.53
C VAL A 454 -7.74 -24.44 -11.46
N PRO A 455 -8.44 -25.49 -10.96
CA PRO A 455 -9.45 -26.17 -11.74
C PRO A 455 -10.71 -25.29 -11.84
N VAL A 456 -11.12 -24.95 -13.06
CA VAL A 456 -12.26 -24.08 -13.36
C VAL A 456 -13.39 -24.89 -13.98
N ASN A 457 -14.61 -24.70 -13.48
CA ASN A 457 -15.84 -25.23 -14.07
C ASN A 457 -16.39 -24.18 -15.05
N LEU A 458 -16.44 -24.51 -16.34
CA LEU A 458 -16.82 -23.58 -17.40
C LEU A 458 -18.34 -23.63 -17.67
N VAL A 459 -18.86 -22.56 -18.27
CA VAL A 459 -20.29 -22.41 -18.59
C VAL A 459 -20.77 -23.46 -19.61
N ASN A 460 -19.87 -23.91 -20.48
CA ASN A 460 -20.11 -24.99 -21.44
C ASN A 460 -20.15 -26.40 -20.80
N GLY A 461 -19.96 -26.53 -19.48
CA GLY A 461 -19.99 -27.80 -18.75
C GLY A 461 -18.67 -28.58 -18.74
N THR A 462 -17.62 -28.06 -19.36
CA THR A 462 -16.27 -28.65 -19.32
C THR A 462 -15.46 -28.11 -18.13
N THR A 463 -14.40 -28.82 -17.76
CA THR A 463 -13.44 -28.38 -16.75
C THR A 463 -12.06 -28.18 -17.38
N ARG A 464 -11.35 -27.14 -16.93
CA ARG A 464 -9.99 -26.85 -17.40
C ARG A 464 -9.14 -26.32 -16.24
N ASN A 465 -7.86 -26.66 -16.24
CA ASN A 465 -6.89 -26.04 -15.35
C ASN A 465 -6.38 -24.74 -15.95
N GLU A 466 -6.43 -23.67 -15.17
CA GLU A 466 -5.88 -22.37 -15.55
C GLU A 466 -4.80 -21.94 -14.59
N THR A 467 -3.74 -21.34 -15.12
CA THR A 467 -2.59 -20.90 -14.33
C THR A 467 -2.63 -19.39 -14.14
N TRP A 468 -2.40 -18.95 -12.91
CA TRP A 468 -2.17 -17.55 -12.55
C TRP A 468 -0.74 -17.40 -12.05
N TYR A 469 -0.03 -16.39 -12.52
CA TYR A 469 1.33 -16.06 -12.11
C TYR A 469 1.33 -14.78 -11.28
N GLN A 470 2.06 -14.80 -10.17
CA GLN A 470 2.36 -13.61 -9.38
C GLN A 470 3.73 -13.07 -9.77
N PHE A 471 3.74 -11.89 -10.37
CA PHE A 471 4.96 -11.15 -10.66
C PHE A 471 5.19 -10.10 -9.57
N ARG A 472 6.44 -9.99 -9.16
CA ARG A 472 6.89 -8.96 -8.21
C ARG A 472 8.24 -8.42 -8.66
N ILE A 473 8.21 -7.22 -9.26
CA ILE A 473 9.38 -6.56 -9.84
C ILE A 473 9.92 -5.56 -8.81
N PRO A 474 11.13 -5.75 -8.27
CA PRO A 474 11.76 -4.76 -7.40
C PRO A 474 12.12 -3.50 -8.20
N ILE A 475 11.70 -2.32 -7.74
CA ILE A 475 11.99 -1.06 -8.45
C ILE A 475 13.51 -0.78 -8.52
N GLY A 476 14.30 -1.28 -7.57
CA GLY A 476 15.76 -1.15 -7.62
C GLY A 476 16.44 -1.96 -8.73
N SER A 477 15.73 -2.92 -9.34
CA SER A 477 16.28 -3.87 -10.32
C SER A 477 15.88 -3.49 -11.76
N TYR A 478 16.01 -2.22 -12.12
CA TYR A 478 15.75 -1.76 -13.49
C TYR A 478 16.80 -2.26 -14.48
N GLU A 479 16.38 -2.51 -15.73
CA GLU A 479 17.27 -2.98 -16.80
C GLU A 479 18.06 -1.82 -17.40
N ASN A 480 17.37 -0.72 -17.70
CA ASN A 480 17.94 0.44 -18.34
C ASN A 480 17.42 1.73 -17.72
N LYS A 481 18.25 2.76 -17.78
CA LYS A 481 17.90 4.12 -17.35
C LYS A 481 17.94 5.04 -18.57
N VAL A 482 16.81 5.63 -18.90
CA VAL A 482 16.67 6.57 -20.02
C VAL A 482 16.70 7.99 -19.46
N GLY A 483 17.47 8.87 -20.09
CA GLY A 483 17.63 10.26 -19.67
C GLY A 483 18.39 10.44 -18.34
N ASN A 484 18.25 11.62 -17.70
CA ASN A 484 19.04 12.02 -16.53
C ASN A 484 18.29 11.88 -15.19
N ILE A 485 17.51 10.82 -15.01
CA ILE A 485 16.86 10.53 -13.73
C ILE A 485 17.90 10.05 -12.68
N PRO A 486 18.00 10.69 -11.50
CA PRO A 486 19.03 10.35 -10.50
C PRO A 486 18.59 9.24 -9.54
N ASP A 487 17.35 9.30 -9.05
CA ASP A 487 16.82 8.48 -7.97
C ASP A 487 15.29 8.31 -8.08
N PHE A 488 14.67 7.69 -7.07
CA PHE A 488 13.22 7.39 -7.06
C PHE A 488 12.38 8.44 -6.32
N LYS A 489 12.90 9.66 -6.09
CA LYS A 489 12.16 10.71 -5.36
C LYS A 489 11.13 11.45 -6.21
N SER A 490 11.21 11.34 -7.54
CA SER A 490 10.29 12.03 -8.46
C SER A 490 9.84 11.11 -9.59
N ILE A 491 9.04 10.10 -9.23
CA ILE A 491 8.39 9.19 -10.18
C ILE A 491 6.95 9.69 -10.41
N ARG A 492 6.75 10.49 -11.45
CA ARG A 492 5.45 11.13 -11.74
C ARG A 492 4.49 10.24 -12.51
N PHE A 493 5.02 9.38 -13.38
CA PHE A 493 4.23 8.58 -14.30
C PHE A 493 4.66 7.13 -14.30
N ILE A 494 3.71 6.27 -14.64
CA ILE A 494 3.95 4.89 -15.03
C ILE A 494 3.38 4.67 -16.44
N ARG A 495 4.20 4.10 -17.33
CA ARG A 495 3.78 3.65 -18.66
C ARG A 495 3.95 2.15 -18.76
N MET A 496 2.88 1.46 -19.15
CA MET A 496 2.85 0.02 -19.38
C MET A 496 2.63 -0.24 -20.86
N TYR A 497 3.46 -1.07 -21.50
CA TYR A 497 3.30 -1.41 -22.91
C TYR A 497 3.73 -2.83 -23.24
N THR A 498 3.14 -3.37 -24.31
CA THR A 498 3.42 -4.72 -24.81
C THR A 498 4.05 -4.67 -26.18
N THR A 499 4.99 -5.57 -26.47
CA THR A 499 5.69 -5.67 -27.75
C THR A 499 6.25 -7.09 -27.97
N ASP A 500 6.88 -7.35 -29.11
CA ASP A 500 7.48 -8.65 -29.49
C ASP A 500 6.47 -9.81 -29.68
N PHE A 501 5.17 -9.52 -29.69
CA PHE A 501 4.13 -10.50 -30.00
C PHE A 501 3.92 -10.63 -31.51
N SER A 502 3.75 -11.87 -31.98
CA SER A 502 3.37 -12.15 -33.37
C SER A 502 1.87 -12.29 -33.59
N ASP A 503 1.11 -12.62 -32.54
CA ASP A 503 -0.36 -12.79 -32.57
C ASP A 503 -0.98 -12.05 -31.38
N SER A 504 -2.28 -11.78 -31.47
CA SER A 504 -3.10 -11.17 -30.44
C SER A 504 -2.98 -11.86 -29.08
N VAL A 505 -2.95 -11.06 -28.02
CA VAL A 505 -2.82 -11.54 -26.64
C VAL A 505 -3.75 -10.73 -25.72
N VAL A 506 -4.30 -11.37 -24.70
CA VAL A 506 -5.11 -10.70 -23.67
C VAL A 506 -4.47 -11.00 -22.33
N LEU A 507 -3.97 -9.95 -21.67
CA LEU A 507 -3.39 -10.04 -20.33
C LEU A 507 -4.45 -9.64 -19.31
N ARG A 508 -4.86 -10.57 -18.46
CA ARG A 508 -5.89 -10.33 -17.45
C ARG A 508 -5.25 -10.17 -16.08
N PHE A 509 -5.29 -8.96 -15.54
CA PHE A 509 -4.70 -8.63 -14.26
C PHE A 509 -5.74 -8.76 -13.15
N GLY A 510 -5.61 -9.81 -12.32
CA GLY A 510 -6.41 -10.00 -11.11
C GLY A 510 -6.01 -9.05 -9.98
N LEU A 511 -4.79 -8.54 -10.04
CA LEU A 511 -4.22 -7.51 -9.18
C LEU A 511 -3.14 -6.78 -9.98
N LEU A 512 -3.01 -5.45 -9.81
CA LEU A 512 -1.90 -4.66 -10.35
C LEU A 512 -1.70 -3.46 -9.41
N GLN A 513 -0.60 -3.43 -8.67
CA GLN A 513 -0.39 -2.43 -7.63
C GLN A 513 1.08 -2.07 -7.42
N LEU A 514 1.33 -0.85 -6.91
CA LEU A 514 2.62 -0.48 -6.33
C LEU A 514 2.61 -0.85 -4.86
N THR A 515 3.55 -1.70 -4.46
CA THR A 515 3.62 -2.21 -3.09
C THR A 515 4.67 -1.45 -2.30
N ARG A 516 4.28 -0.95 -1.13
CA ARG A 516 5.18 -0.34 -0.13
C ARG A 516 5.28 -1.19 1.13
N ASN A 517 6.42 -1.07 1.80
CA ASN A 517 6.67 -1.72 3.09
C ASN A 517 6.76 -0.68 4.21
N ILE A 518 6.26 -0.99 5.41
CA ILE A 518 6.46 -0.14 6.59
C ILE A 518 7.87 -0.35 7.17
N TRP A 519 8.38 -1.58 7.08
CA TRP A 519 9.71 -1.95 7.56
C TRP A 519 10.75 -1.65 6.49
N ARG A 520 11.76 -0.86 6.85
CA ARG A 520 12.78 -0.38 5.92
C ARG A 520 14.05 -1.21 6.03
N LYS A 521 14.71 -1.48 4.91
CA LYS A 521 16.03 -2.15 4.90
C LYS A 521 17.07 -1.31 5.63
N PHE A 522 17.80 -1.93 6.56
CA PHE A 522 18.93 -1.30 7.22
C PHE A 522 20.16 -1.40 6.31
N GLN A 523 20.62 -0.26 5.79
CA GLN A 523 21.69 -0.21 4.76
C GLN A 523 23.10 -0.46 5.33
N TYR A 524 23.28 -0.24 6.62
CA TYR A 524 24.56 -0.36 7.31
C TYR A 524 24.79 -1.77 7.84
N GLN A 525 26.05 -2.11 8.11
CA GLN A 525 26.39 -3.39 8.73
C GLN A 525 25.80 -3.46 10.15
N ILE A 526 25.18 -4.59 10.48
CA ILE A 526 24.68 -4.86 11.84
C ILE A 526 25.83 -5.47 12.63
N ASP A 527 26.73 -4.62 13.12
CA ASP A 527 27.90 -5.02 13.89
C ASP A 527 27.85 -4.49 15.34
N THR A 528 28.98 -4.58 16.04
CA THR A 528 29.12 -4.03 17.40
C THR A 528 30.27 -3.03 17.53
N THR A 529 30.66 -2.40 16.40
CA THR A 529 31.73 -1.40 16.37
C THR A 529 31.22 0.00 16.76
N GLY A 530 29.91 0.22 16.71
CA GLY A 530 29.30 1.52 17.00
C GLY A 530 29.37 2.51 15.82
N ASN A 531 29.75 2.05 14.63
CA ASN A 531 29.90 2.89 13.45
C ASN A 531 28.90 2.53 12.35
N TYR A 532 28.47 3.54 11.58
CA TYR A 532 27.67 3.34 10.38
C TYR A 532 28.57 2.99 9.19
N THR A 533 28.94 1.72 9.07
CA THR A 533 29.68 1.19 7.92
C THR A 533 28.71 0.69 6.86
N GLN A 534 28.92 1.09 5.60
CA GLN A 534 28.12 0.60 4.48
C GLN A 534 28.38 -0.89 4.27
N THR A 535 27.34 -1.65 3.92
CA THR A 535 27.50 -3.10 3.68
C THR A 535 28.13 -3.36 2.31
N THR A 536 28.97 -4.39 2.21
CA THR A 536 29.54 -4.88 0.94
C THR A 536 28.44 -5.37 -0.02
N GLN A 537 28.61 -5.07 -1.31
CA GLN A 537 27.68 -5.51 -2.36
C GLN A 537 27.88 -7.00 -2.66
N GLY A 538 26.78 -7.75 -2.83
CA GLY A 538 26.80 -9.18 -3.20
C GLY A 538 25.65 -10.00 -2.62
N THR A 539 25.14 -9.62 -1.44
CA THR A 539 24.00 -10.26 -0.78
C THR A 539 22.67 -9.67 -1.29
N THR A 540 21.80 -10.51 -1.84
CA THR A 540 20.41 -10.12 -2.15
C THR A 540 19.61 -10.15 -0.86
N PHE A 541 18.92 -9.05 -0.51
CA PHE A 541 18.07 -8.96 0.68
C PHE A 541 16.79 -8.17 0.37
N ASN A 542 15.64 -8.85 0.44
CA ASN A 542 14.33 -8.31 0.14
C ASN A 542 13.37 -8.50 1.32
N VAL A 543 12.45 -7.55 1.46
CA VAL A 543 11.43 -7.56 2.51
C VAL A 543 10.09 -7.76 1.83
N GLU A 544 9.43 -8.84 2.16
CA GLU A 544 8.16 -9.26 1.57
C GLU A 544 7.12 -9.46 2.68
N ALA A 545 5.89 -9.77 2.27
CA ALA A 545 4.88 -10.30 3.17
C ALA A 545 4.38 -11.64 2.62
N VAL A 546 4.17 -12.59 3.53
CA VAL A 546 3.49 -13.85 3.27
C VAL A 546 2.17 -13.85 4.03
N ASN A 547 1.08 -14.21 3.36
CA ASN A 547 -0.25 -14.09 3.96
C ASN A 547 -1.17 -15.26 3.62
N ILE A 548 -2.24 -15.40 4.40
CA ILE A 548 -3.16 -16.54 4.27
C ILE A 548 -4.04 -16.46 3.02
N GLU A 549 -4.32 -15.27 2.49
CA GLU A 549 -5.18 -15.12 1.30
C GLU A 549 -4.44 -15.38 -0.02
N GLU A 550 -3.19 -14.93 -0.12
CA GLU A 550 -2.33 -15.02 -1.31
C GLU A 550 -1.43 -16.25 -1.28
N ASN A 551 -0.92 -16.70 -0.13
CA ASN A 551 0.11 -17.74 -0.06
C ASN A 551 -0.36 -19.07 0.57
N ASP A 552 -1.68 -19.30 0.58
CA ASP A 552 -2.32 -20.55 1.04
C ASP A 552 -1.83 -21.82 0.33
N LYS A 553 -1.37 -21.69 -0.92
CA LYS A 553 -0.89 -22.81 -1.76
C LYS A 553 0.57 -22.67 -2.18
N ARG A 554 1.31 -21.81 -1.50
CA ARG A 554 2.72 -21.56 -1.78
C ARG A 554 3.54 -22.85 -1.67
N VAL A 555 4.53 -23.01 -2.54
CA VAL A 555 5.49 -24.12 -2.53
C VAL A 555 6.87 -23.57 -2.11
N PRO A 556 7.64 -24.26 -1.25
CA PRO A 556 7.39 -25.59 -0.67
C PRO A 556 6.45 -25.61 0.54
N LEU A 557 6.38 -24.51 1.30
CA LEU A 557 5.58 -24.43 2.52
C LEU A 557 4.41 -23.43 2.34
N PRO A 558 3.16 -23.92 2.40
CA PRO A 558 1.98 -23.08 2.56
C PRO A 558 2.04 -22.22 3.81
N TYR A 559 1.60 -20.96 3.69
CA TYR A 559 1.50 -20.09 4.85
C TYR A 559 0.29 -20.47 5.72
N ARG A 560 0.50 -20.55 7.04
CA ARG A 560 -0.55 -20.78 8.04
C ARG A 560 -0.29 -19.91 9.26
N THR A 561 -1.34 -19.32 9.78
CA THR A 561 -1.33 -18.51 11.00
C THR A 561 -0.87 -19.34 12.22
N PRO A 562 -0.09 -18.78 13.16
CA PRO A 562 0.27 -19.49 14.39
C PRO A 562 -0.96 -20.05 15.12
N ARG A 563 -0.85 -21.23 15.73
CA ARG A 563 -2.00 -21.97 16.31
C ARG A 563 -2.87 -21.17 17.29
N GLU A 564 -2.23 -20.29 18.06
CA GLU A 564 -2.88 -19.49 19.10
C GLU A 564 -3.59 -18.24 18.54
N ILE A 565 -3.31 -17.89 17.28
CA ILE A 565 -3.80 -16.68 16.64
C ILE A 565 -5.05 -17.01 15.82
N GLN A 566 -6.04 -16.14 15.91
CA GLN A 566 -7.27 -16.23 15.13
C GLN A 566 -7.37 -15.01 14.22
N ARG A 567 -7.83 -15.24 13.00
CA ARG A 567 -8.11 -14.14 12.06
C ARG A 567 -9.14 -13.20 12.64
N VAL A 568 -8.88 -11.90 12.50
CA VAL A 568 -9.81 -10.85 12.93
C VAL A 568 -11.10 -10.96 12.12
N GLN A 569 -12.22 -10.84 12.82
CA GLN A 569 -13.56 -10.93 12.26
C GLN A 569 -14.22 -9.56 12.26
N THR A 570 -14.77 -9.18 11.11
CA THR A 570 -15.56 -7.95 10.96
C THR A 570 -16.92 -8.30 10.40
N LEU A 571 -17.97 -7.75 10.99
CA LEU A 571 -19.31 -7.90 10.44
C LEU A 571 -19.51 -6.88 9.32
N SER A 572 -19.81 -7.39 8.12
CA SER A 572 -20.34 -6.57 7.04
C SER A 572 -21.74 -6.04 7.41
N ASN A 573 -22.14 -4.93 6.81
CA ASN A 573 -23.47 -4.31 7.00
C ASN A 573 -24.64 -5.30 6.75
N ASN A 574 -24.40 -6.35 5.97
CA ASN A 574 -25.39 -7.37 5.62
C ASN A 574 -25.39 -8.58 6.58
N GLY A 575 -24.69 -8.50 7.73
CA GLY A 575 -24.64 -9.57 8.74
C GLY A 575 -23.72 -10.75 8.39
N VAL A 576 -22.98 -10.67 7.27
CA VAL A 576 -21.97 -11.66 6.91
C VAL A 576 -20.69 -11.37 7.69
N ASN A 577 -20.13 -12.40 8.30
CA ASN A 577 -18.84 -12.32 8.98
C ASN A 577 -17.69 -12.39 7.95
N LEU A 578 -16.93 -11.31 7.84
CA LEU A 578 -15.75 -11.21 6.98
C LEU A 578 -14.49 -11.43 7.80
N LEU A 579 -13.73 -12.45 7.43
CA LEU A 579 -12.41 -12.70 7.98
C LEU A 579 -11.41 -11.75 7.31
N GLN A 580 -10.68 -10.97 8.11
CA GLN A 580 -9.58 -10.14 7.62
C GLN A 580 -8.38 -11.00 7.23
N ASN A 581 -7.51 -10.46 6.39
CA ASN A 581 -6.25 -11.12 6.05
C ASN A 581 -5.40 -11.31 7.33
N GLU A 582 -4.50 -12.28 7.28
CA GLU A 582 -3.47 -12.47 8.32
C GLU A 582 -2.13 -12.66 7.60
N GLN A 583 -1.13 -11.86 7.98
CA GLN A 583 0.16 -11.81 7.29
C GLN A 583 1.37 -11.71 8.21
N ALA A 584 2.47 -12.32 7.77
CA ALA A 584 3.78 -12.20 8.38
C ALA A 584 4.74 -11.43 7.47
N MET A 585 5.67 -10.67 8.08
CA MET A 585 6.78 -10.09 7.35
C MET A 585 7.79 -11.17 7.01
N SER A 586 8.36 -11.11 5.81
CA SER A 586 9.24 -12.12 5.28
C SER A 586 10.54 -11.54 4.76
N LEU A 587 11.66 -12.03 5.30
CA LEU A 587 13.01 -11.60 4.95
C LEU A 587 13.61 -12.64 3.99
N VAL A 588 13.65 -12.31 2.70
CA VAL A 588 14.24 -13.16 1.65
C VAL A 588 15.69 -12.75 1.46
N PHE A 589 16.59 -13.71 1.58
CA PHE A 589 18.03 -13.48 1.44
C PHE A 589 18.69 -14.55 0.58
N CYS A 590 19.69 -14.15 -0.19
CA CYS A 590 20.59 -15.08 -0.81
C CYS A 590 21.98 -14.47 -0.97
N ASN A 591 22.97 -15.35 -1.00
CA ASN A 591 24.37 -15.00 -0.93
C ASN A 591 24.78 -14.27 0.36
N LEU A 592 24.17 -14.61 1.50
CA LEU A 592 24.54 -14.04 2.81
C LEU A 592 25.81 -14.73 3.36
N PRO A 593 26.98 -14.05 3.36
CA PRO A 593 28.24 -14.65 3.79
C PRO A 593 28.30 -14.90 5.29
N ARG A 594 29.22 -15.77 5.71
CA ARG A 594 29.48 -16.02 7.12
C ARG A 594 29.87 -14.74 7.87
N ASN A 595 29.30 -14.57 9.06
CA ASN A 595 29.42 -13.42 9.97
C ASN A 595 28.89 -12.09 9.41
N GLU A 596 28.14 -12.13 8.30
CA GLU A 596 27.41 -10.96 7.82
C GLU A 596 25.96 -11.00 8.31
N ALA A 597 25.42 -9.81 8.58
CA ALA A 597 24.05 -9.62 9.03
C ALA A 597 23.34 -8.56 8.18
N LYS A 598 22.09 -8.86 7.83
CA LYS A 598 21.16 -7.95 7.14
C LYS A 598 19.88 -7.84 7.95
N GLY A 599 19.18 -6.72 7.83
CA GLY A 599 17.97 -6.54 8.63
C GLY A 599 17.11 -5.40 8.16
N VAL A 600 15.98 -5.29 8.84
CA VAL A 600 14.97 -4.28 8.63
C VAL A 600 14.69 -3.56 9.93
N PHE A 601 14.20 -2.34 9.85
CA PHE A 601 13.85 -1.56 11.01
C PHE A 601 12.57 -0.77 10.81
N GLN A 602 11.93 -0.48 11.93
CA GLN A 602 10.81 0.44 12.02
C GLN A 602 11.10 1.44 13.14
N THR A 603 10.76 2.69 12.90
CA THR A 603 10.91 3.78 13.86
C THR A 603 9.58 4.25 14.39
N PHE A 604 9.55 4.65 15.65
CA PHE A 604 8.39 5.18 16.37
C PHE A 604 8.74 6.53 16.98
N ALA A 605 7.74 7.40 17.18
CA ALA A 605 7.95 8.64 17.92
C ALA A 605 8.41 8.35 19.36
N ASN A 606 7.67 7.48 20.06
CA ASN A 606 8.08 6.87 21.32
C ASN A 606 7.20 5.63 21.62
N ARG A 607 7.79 4.58 22.18
CA ARG A 607 7.12 3.43 22.80
C ARG A 607 7.68 3.20 24.20
N ASP A 608 6.79 3.16 25.18
CA ASP A 608 7.13 2.91 26.58
C ASP A 608 6.69 1.50 26.96
N LEU A 609 7.68 0.62 27.10
CA LEU A 609 7.47 -0.81 27.36
C LEU A 609 7.48 -1.16 28.85
N ARG A 610 7.64 -0.17 29.75
CA ARG A 610 7.84 -0.42 31.20
C ARG A 610 6.63 -1.04 31.91
N GLN A 611 5.42 -0.82 31.39
CA GLN A 611 4.19 -1.37 31.95
C GLN A 611 3.92 -2.82 31.51
N PHE A 612 4.88 -3.46 30.84
CA PHE A 612 4.76 -4.82 30.34
C PHE A 612 5.93 -5.66 30.85
N LYS A 613 5.67 -6.93 31.15
CA LYS A 613 6.71 -7.84 31.61
C LYS A 613 7.31 -8.67 30.48
N ARG A 614 6.57 -8.89 29.39
CA ARG A 614 6.97 -9.84 28.35
C ARG A 614 6.82 -9.26 26.94
N LEU A 615 7.80 -9.55 26.09
CA LEU A 615 7.82 -9.25 24.67
C LEU A 615 7.92 -10.58 23.90
N SER A 616 7.01 -10.81 22.95
CA SER A 616 6.95 -12.04 22.17
C SER A 616 6.81 -11.77 20.68
N MET A 617 7.32 -12.68 19.85
CA MET A 617 7.18 -12.66 18.38
C MET A 617 7.44 -14.07 17.85
N TYR A 618 6.67 -14.52 16.85
CA TYR A 618 6.93 -15.80 16.19
C TYR A 618 8.00 -15.62 15.12
N ILE A 619 8.88 -16.62 14.96
CA ILE A 619 9.91 -16.62 13.93
C ILE A 619 9.93 -17.99 13.25
N HIS A 620 9.89 -17.98 11.93
CA HIS A 620 10.03 -19.15 11.07
C HIS A 620 11.26 -18.99 10.19
N ALA A 621 11.94 -20.09 9.85
CA ALA A 621 13.09 -20.09 8.95
C ALA A 621 13.02 -21.28 8.00
N GLU A 622 13.19 -21.03 6.71
CA GLU A 622 13.23 -22.04 5.66
C GLU A 622 14.42 -21.77 4.71
N GLU A 623 14.95 -22.83 4.11
CA GLU A 623 15.99 -22.72 3.09
C GLU A 623 15.39 -22.35 1.73
N ALA A 624 16.19 -21.72 0.87
CA ALA A 624 15.72 -21.36 -0.45
C ALA A 624 15.50 -22.64 -1.27
N ALA A 625 14.30 -22.81 -1.83
CA ALA A 625 14.05 -23.87 -2.79
C ALA A 625 14.87 -23.68 -4.07
N PHE A 626 15.13 -22.41 -4.44
CA PHE A 626 15.89 -22.03 -5.63
C PHE A 626 16.68 -20.73 -5.37
N PRO A 627 18.03 -20.71 -5.48
CA PRO A 627 18.94 -21.83 -5.71
C PRO A 627 19.11 -22.73 -4.48
N ALA A 628 19.49 -24.00 -4.69
CA ALA A 628 19.63 -25.03 -3.65
C ALA A 628 20.88 -24.85 -2.75
N ASN A 629 21.08 -23.66 -2.17
CA ASN A 629 22.09 -23.41 -1.15
C ASN A 629 21.46 -23.64 0.23
N SER A 630 21.88 -24.69 0.91
CA SER A 630 21.35 -25.06 2.23
C SER A 630 22.20 -24.51 3.37
N PHE A 631 21.54 -24.18 4.46
CA PHE A 631 22.13 -23.98 5.79
C PHE A 631 21.56 -25.04 6.74
N ASN A 632 22.23 -25.30 7.85
CA ASN A 632 21.79 -26.25 8.87
C ASN A 632 21.12 -25.55 10.06
N ASP A 633 20.54 -26.33 10.95
CA ASP A 633 20.00 -25.83 12.20
C ASP A 633 21.06 -25.05 12.99
N ARG A 634 20.66 -23.87 13.46
CA ARG A 634 21.48 -22.92 14.22
C ARG A 634 22.68 -22.38 13.45
N ASP A 635 22.68 -22.46 12.12
CA ASP A 635 23.64 -21.71 11.29
C ASP A 635 23.23 -20.24 11.18
N LEU A 636 21.92 -19.97 11.17
CA LEU A 636 21.37 -18.62 11.17
C LEU A 636 21.01 -18.16 12.59
N THR A 637 21.07 -16.86 12.80
CA THR A 637 20.70 -16.22 14.08
C THR A 637 19.84 -15.00 13.80
N ALA A 638 18.60 -15.00 14.31
CA ALA A 638 17.78 -13.80 14.32
C ALA A 638 18.32 -12.81 15.36
N ILE A 639 18.37 -11.54 14.99
CA ILE A 639 18.82 -10.43 15.82
C ILE A 639 17.63 -9.50 16.00
N VAL A 640 17.23 -9.23 17.24
CA VAL A 640 16.22 -8.22 17.56
C VAL A 640 16.87 -7.12 18.39
N ARG A 641 16.98 -5.91 17.84
CA ARG A 641 17.46 -4.73 18.58
C ARG A 641 16.29 -3.81 18.94
N LEU A 642 16.26 -3.35 20.18
CA LEU A 642 15.30 -2.35 20.66
C LEU A 642 16.02 -1.22 21.40
N GLY A 643 15.71 0.02 21.08
CA GLY A 643 16.42 1.16 21.68
C GLY A 643 16.01 2.51 21.13
N THR A 644 16.82 3.52 21.45
CA THR A 644 16.72 4.88 20.87
C THR A 644 17.37 4.95 19.49
N ASP A 645 18.32 4.05 19.22
CA ASP A 645 18.97 3.84 17.94
C ASP A 645 19.32 2.33 17.76
N PHE A 646 19.99 1.98 16.67
CA PHE A 646 20.34 0.58 16.35
C PHE A 646 21.85 0.29 16.42
N VAL A 647 22.68 1.27 16.79
CA VAL A 647 24.15 1.20 16.65
C VAL A 647 24.88 1.50 17.96
N ASN A 648 24.39 2.42 18.77
CA ASN A 648 25.06 2.88 19.99
C ASN A 648 24.25 2.60 21.27
N ASN A 649 22.91 2.63 21.21
CA ASN A 649 22.03 2.56 22.38
C ASN A 649 20.87 1.60 22.13
N TYR A 650 21.14 0.31 22.34
CA TYR A 650 20.15 -0.74 22.14
C TYR A 650 20.33 -1.93 23.08
N TYR A 651 19.23 -2.61 23.37
CA TYR A 651 19.25 -4.00 23.81
C TYR A 651 19.22 -4.90 22.58
N GLU A 652 19.95 -6.02 22.61
CA GLU A 652 20.00 -6.98 21.51
C GLU A 652 19.68 -8.38 22.02
N ILE A 653 18.78 -9.06 21.31
CA ILE A 653 18.40 -10.45 21.53
C ILE A 653 18.84 -11.25 20.31
N ARG A 654 19.61 -12.30 20.54
CA ARG A 654 20.08 -13.22 19.50
C ARG A 654 19.45 -14.59 19.69
N ILE A 655 18.76 -15.08 18.67
CA ILE A 655 18.02 -16.34 18.67
C ILE A 655 18.58 -17.25 17.57
N PRO A 656 19.30 -18.35 17.91
CA PRO A 656 19.75 -19.32 16.92
C PRO A 656 18.56 -20.05 16.28
N LEU A 657 18.39 -19.93 14.97
CA LEU A 657 17.20 -20.43 14.26
C LEU A 657 17.36 -21.90 13.86
N ILE A 658 16.28 -22.66 14.03
CA ILE A 658 16.10 -24.03 13.55
C ILE A 658 15.29 -23.96 12.25
N LYS A 659 15.73 -24.64 11.19
CA LYS A 659 15.01 -24.58 9.92
C LYS A 659 13.82 -25.52 9.92
N THR A 660 12.72 -25.10 9.30
CA THR A 660 11.61 -26.00 9.00
C THR A 660 11.99 -26.88 7.80
N PRO A 661 11.86 -28.21 7.89
CA PRO A 661 12.11 -29.09 6.75
C PRO A 661 11.16 -28.76 5.58
N LEU A 662 11.65 -28.73 4.34
CA LEU A 662 10.82 -28.40 3.17
C LEU A 662 9.85 -29.53 2.77
N SER A 663 10.13 -30.77 3.17
CA SER A 663 9.27 -31.93 2.90
C SER A 663 8.46 -32.29 4.16
N VAL A 664 7.41 -31.53 4.43
CA VAL A 664 6.48 -31.83 5.53
C VAL A 664 5.30 -32.63 4.99
N ASN A 665 5.26 -33.94 5.25
CA ASN A 665 4.10 -34.78 4.93
C ASN A 665 2.97 -34.62 5.96
N LEU A 666 2.60 -33.38 6.28
CA LEU A 666 1.49 -33.05 7.19
C LEU A 666 0.40 -32.32 6.42
N ASN A 667 -0.83 -32.44 6.89
CA ASN A 667 -1.92 -31.59 6.41
C ASN A 667 -1.60 -30.13 6.78
N PRO A 668 -1.53 -29.19 5.82
CA PRO A 668 -1.31 -27.78 6.10
C PRO A 668 -2.33 -27.19 7.08
N ASP A 669 -3.54 -27.73 7.16
CA ASP A 669 -4.60 -27.23 8.05
C ASP A 669 -4.58 -27.88 9.45
N SER A 670 -3.50 -28.58 9.81
CA SER A 670 -3.38 -29.25 11.11
C SER A 670 -2.52 -28.45 12.10
N ASP A 671 -2.87 -28.53 13.40
CA ASP A 671 -2.07 -27.94 14.48
C ASP A 671 -0.61 -28.41 14.47
N ALA A 672 -0.37 -29.67 14.09
CA ALA A 672 0.97 -30.24 13.98
C ALA A 672 1.80 -29.56 12.88
N TYR A 673 1.18 -29.16 11.77
CA TYR A 673 1.85 -28.37 10.74
C TYR A 673 2.18 -26.96 11.27
N ASN A 674 1.23 -26.31 11.96
CA ASN A 674 1.45 -24.99 12.52
C ASN A 674 2.60 -24.96 13.54
N ASP A 675 2.68 -25.96 14.42
CA ASP A 675 3.76 -26.09 15.42
C ASP A 675 5.13 -26.43 14.76
N THR A 676 5.11 -27.07 13.58
CA THR A 676 6.32 -27.34 12.77
C THR A 676 6.79 -26.10 12.02
N LEU A 677 5.84 -25.32 11.50
CA LEU A 677 6.10 -24.07 10.78
C LEU A 677 6.59 -22.99 11.76
N TRP A 678 5.83 -22.74 12.82
CA TRP A 678 6.16 -21.78 13.88
C TRP A 678 6.79 -22.48 15.08
N ASN A 679 8.00 -23.02 14.88
CA ASN A 679 8.71 -23.74 15.92
C ASN A 679 8.88 -22.84 17.18
N PRO A 680 8.35 -23.24 18.35
CA PRO A 680 8.44 -22.42 19.57
C PRO A 680 9.87 -22.10 20.01
N LEU A 681 10.86 -22.91 19.61
CA LEU A 681 12.28 -22.68 19.91
C LEU A 681 12.89 -21.53 19.10
N ASN A 682 12.25 -21.12 18.00
CA ASN A 682 12.66 -19.96 17.21
C ASN A 682 12.00 -18.67 17.70
N SER A 683 10.91 -18.76 18.45
CA SER A 683 10.13 -17.60 18.87
C SER A 683 10.92 -16.69 19.82
N LEU A 684 10.77 -15.38 19.63
CA LEU A 684 11.15 -14.41 20.64
C LEU A 684 10.20 -14.56 21.82
N ASP A 685 10.77 -14.84 22.97
CA ASP A 685 10.03 -14.91 24.22
C ASP A 685 10.88 -14.32 25.35
N LEU A 686 10.74 -13.01 25.54
CA LEU A 686 11.63 -12.20 26.36
C LEU A 686 10.90 -11.64 27.58
N ASP A 687 11.39 -11.98 28.78
CA ASP A 687 11.10 -11.22 30.00
C ASP A 687 11.89 -9.91 29.96
N LEU A 688 11.19 -8.78 29.91
CA LEU A 688 11.79 -7.45 29.87
C LEU A 688 12.59 -7.14 31.15
N ASN A 689 12.30 -7.78 32.27
CA ASN A 689 13.11 -7.67 33.49
C ASN A 689 14.48 -8.33 33.35
N ALA A 690 14.66 -9.28 32.43
CA ALA A 690 15.98 -9.83 32.15
C ALA A 690 16.91 -8.76 31.56
N LEU A 691 16.39 -7.86 30.72
CA LEU A 691 17.16 -6.75 30.14
C LEU A 691 17.58 -5.73 31.20
N THR A 692 16.69 -5.42 32.15
CA THR A 692 17.02 -4.47 33.24
C THR A 692 18.07 -5.06 34.17
N LYS A 693 17.97 -6.34 34.52
CA LYS A 693 18.99 -7.06 35.30
C LYS A 693 20.33 -7.13 34.55
N LEU A 694 20.32 -7.41 33.24
CA LEU A 694 21.53 -7.41 32.41
C LEU A 694 22.23 -6.04 32.43
N LYS A 695 21.45 -4.96 32.27
CA LYS A 695 21.97 -3.59 32.33
C LYS A 695 22.54 -3.24 33.71
N GLN A 696 21.90 -3.68 34.79
CA GLN A 696 22.41 -3.51 36.14
C GLN A 696 23.73 -4.28 36.35
N ALA A 697 23.79 -5.54 35.91
CA ALA A 697 25.01 -6.34 35.98
C ALA A 697 26.17 -5.68 35.22
N ARG A 698 25.89 -5.11 34.04
CA ARG A 698 26.86 -4.32 33.26
C ARG A 698 27.34 -3.07 34.00
N ASN A 699 26.42 -2.34 34.64
CA ASN A 699 26.77 -1.13 35.40
C ASN A 699 27.69 -1.43 36.59
N VAL A 700 27.54 -2.61 37.21
CA VAL A 700 28.38 -3.05 38.34
C VAL A 700 29.72 -3.63 37.85
N SER A 701 29.79 -4.19 36.64
CA SER A 701 30.98 -4.86 36.10
C SER A 701 32.08 -3.93 35.55
N SER A 702 31.91 -2.60 35.63
CA SER A 702 32.83 -1.59 35.05
C SER A 702 33.07 -1.70 33.53
N ALA A 703 32.24 -2.47 32.81
CA ALA A 703 32.33 -2.58 31.35
C ALA A 703 32.00 -1.25 30.66
N SER A 704 32.76 -0.90 29.61
CA SER A 704 32.55 0.33 28.85
C SER A 704 31.15 0.37 28.24
N LEU A 705 30.53 1.56 28.23
CA LEU A 705 29.26 1.80 27.54
C LEU A 705 29.37 1.61 26.02
N SER A 706 30.55 1.85 25.44
CA SER A 706 30.81 1.68 24.01
C SER A 706 31.07 0.23 23.60
N GLN A 707 31.09 -0.69 24.55
CA GLN A 707 31.28 -2.11 24.29
C GLN A 707 30.00 -2.85 24.62
N ILE A 708 29.61 -3.76 23.74
CA ILE A 708 28.45 -4.61 23.96
C ILE A 708 28.74 -5.61 25.10
N PHE A 709 27.83 -5.66 26.08
CA PHE A 709 27.87 -6.61 27.17
C PHE A 709 26.85 -7.71 26.92
N ARG A 710 27.30 -8.98 26.89
CA ARG A 710 26.49 -10.14 26.47
C ARG A 710 26.36 -11.17 27.59
N GLN A 711 25.20 -11.83 27.66
CA GLN A 711 24.96 -12.94 28.57
C GLN A 711 24.10 -14.01 27.90
N LEU A 712 24.60 -15.25 27.88
CA LEU A 712 23.84 -16.43 27.47
C LEU A 712 22.78 -16.77 28.52
N GLN A 713 21.58 -17.04 28.06
CA GLN A 713 20.42 -17.35 28.89
C GLN A 713 20.14 -18.86 28.89
N ALA A 714 19.34 -19.32 29.85
CA ALA A 714 19.01 -20.75 30.00
C ALA A 714 18.24 -21.32 28.79
N ASN A 715 17.51 -20.49 28.06
CA ASN A 715 16.79 -20.87 26.83
C ASN A 715 17.71 -20.96 25.59
N GLY A 716 19.01 -20.69 25.73
CA GLY A 716 19.97 -20.69 24.62
C GLY A 716 20.04 -19.38 23.83
N HIS A 717 19.22 -18.37 24.18
CA HIS A 717 19.31 -17.04 23.59
C HIS A 717 20.47 -16.25 24.23
N VAL A 718 21.00 -15.28 23.49
CA VAL A 718 22.00 -14.33 24.02
C VAL A 718 21.36 -12.96 24.14
N TYR A 719 21.32 -12.44 25.36
CA TYR A 719 20.83 -11.08 25.62
C TYR A 719 22.02 -10.15 25.81
N SER A 720 21.94 -8.97 25.21
CA SER A 720 23.03 -8.02 25.17
C SER A 720 22.55 -6.58 25.40
N VAL A 721 23.44 -5.74 25.90
CA VAL A 721 23.21 -4.30 26.06
C VAL A 721 24.43 -3.53 25.54
N MET A 722 24.17 -2.53 24.69
CA MET A 722 25.17 -1.59 24.18
C MET A 722 24.70 -0.16 24.50
N GLY A 723 25.60 0.68 25.00
CA GLY A 723 25.27 2.03 25.47
C GLY A 723 24.33 2.03 26.67
N ASN A 724 23.41 2.99 26.68
CA ASN A 724 22.48 3.21 27.79
C ASN A 724 20.99 3.24 27.35
N PRO A 725 20.47 2.19 26.69
CA PRO A 725 19.11 2.15 26.16
C PRO A 725 18.05 2.24 27.26
N ASN A 726 16.88 2.78 26.94
CA ASN A 726 15.78 3.02 27.87
C ASN A 726 14.49 2.33 27.41
N LEU A 727 13.94 1.43 28.22
CA LEU A 727 12.66 0.76 27.92
C LEU A 727 11.46 1.72 27.94
N GLY A 728 11.60 2.89 28.59
CA GLY A 728 10.60 3.96 28.55
C GLY A 728 10.70 4.87 27.33
N GLU A 729 11.77 4.73 26.53
CA GLU A 729 12.00 5.53 25.33
C GLU A 729 12.52 4.66 24.18
N ILE A 730 11.67 3.75 23.70
CA ILE A 730 11.98 2.95 22.51
C ILE A 730 11.55 3.72 21.27
N ARG A 731 12.52 4.15 20.47
CA ARG A 731 12.31 4.88 19.21
C ARG A 731 12.37 3.99 17.99
N GLY A 732 12.80 2.74 18.12
CA GLY A 732 12.77 1.81 17.01
C GLY A 732 13.03 0.38 17.43
N ILE A 733 12.64 -0.53 16.55
CA ILE A 733 12.96 -1.94 16.61
C ILE A 733 13.61 -2.33 15.28
N LEU A 734 14.71 -3.07 15.36
CA LEU A 734 15.38 -3.68 14.22
C LEU A 734 15.29 -5.19 14.35
N ILE A 735 14.91 -5.83 13.24
CA ILE A 735 14.87 -7.29 13.10
C ILE A 735 15.87 -7.64 12.00
N GLY A 736 16.89 -8.40 12.35
CA GLY A 736 17.96 -8.81 11.47
C GLY A 736 18.17 -10.32 11.47
N LEU A 737 18.95 -10.75 10.49
CA LEU A 737 19.38 -12.11 10.30
C LEU A 737 20.89 -12.11 10.06
N GLU A 738 21.61 -12.88 10.87
CA GLU A 738 23.03 -13.13 10.73
C GLU A 738 23.28 -14.57 10.33
N ASN A 739 24.18 -14.77 9.37
CA ASN A 739 24.73 -16.09 9.10
C ASN A 739 25.95 -16.34 10.00
N THR A 740 25.75 -17.05 11.10
CA THR A 740 26.79 -17.26 12.12
C THR A 740 27.80 -18.37 11.74
N LYS A 741 27.38 -19.35 10.92
CA LYS A 741 28.19 -20.57 10.70
C LYS A 741 28.34 -21.01 9.24
N ALA A 742 27.29 -20.90 8.43
CA ALA A 742 27.33 -21.40 7.05
C ALA A 742 28.29 -20.53 6.22
N THR A 743 28.97 -21.12 5.23
CA THR A 743 29.85 -20.37 4.33
C THR A 743 29.07 -19.28 3.59
N ASN A 744 27.88 -19.65 3.10
CA ASN A 744 26.95 -18.78 2.41
C ASN A 744 25.53 -19.31 2.67
N ALA A 745 24.55 -18.44 2.86
CA ALA A 745 23.17 -18.85 3.14
C ALA A 745 22.17 -18.21 2.16
N CYS A 746 21.19 -19.01 1.71
CA CYS A 746 20.03 -18.55 0.97
C CYS A 746 18.76 -19.14 1.60
N GLY A 747 17.75 -18.31 1.80
CA GLY A 747 16.50 -18.74 2.41
C GLY A 747 15.56 -17.59 2.69
N GLN A 748 14.57 -17.89 3.53
CA GLN A 748 13.53 -16.97 3.91
C GLN A 748 13.24 -17.12 5.41
N VAL A 749 13.12 -15.99 6.10
CA VAL A 749 12.76 -15.94 7.52
C VAL A 749 11.48 -15.14 7.69
N TRP A 750 10.46 -15.73 8.31
CA TRP A 750 9.20 -15.02 8.56
C TRP A 750 9.13 -14.60 10.01
N VAL A 751 8.61 -13.42 10.26
CA VAL A 751 8.35 -12.91 11.59
C VAL A 751 6.92 -12.44 11.69
N ASN A 752 6.27 -12.75 12.81
CA ASN A 752 4.87 -12.45 12.99
C ASN A 752 4.53 -12.12 14.45
N GLU A 753 3.46 -11.36 14.66
CA GLU A 753 2.84 -11.03 15.95
C GLU A 753 3.81 -10.47 17.00
N LEU A 754 4.43 -9.33 16.70
CA LEU A 754 5.27 -8.63 17.67
C LEU A 754 4.39 -7.99 18.76
N ARG A 755 4.30 -8.68 19.89
CA ARG A 755 3.33 -8.40 20.95
C ARG A 755 3.96 -8.27 22.33
N LEU A 756 3.33 -7.46 23.15
CA LEU A 756 3.59 -7.31 24.58
C LEU A 756 2.52 -8.03 25.36
N SER A 757 2.90 -8.60 26.49
CA SER A 757 1.96 -9.25 27.41
C SER A 757 2.35 -9.03 28.87
N SER A 758 1.48 -9.50 29.78
CA SER A 758 1.66 -9.35 31.22
C SER A 758 1.78 -7.88 31.63
N ILE A 759 0.68 -7.16 31.39
CA ILE A 759 0.52 -5.75 31.77
C ILE A 759 0.64 -5.63 33.28
N ASP A 760 1.37 -4.62 33.74
CA ASP A 760 1.41 -4.24 35.14
C ASP A 760 0.06 -3.61 35.54
N GLU A 761 -0.71 -4.38 36.32
CA GLU A 761 -2.03 -3.99 36.81
C GLU A 761 -2.02 -3.65 38.31
N GLU A 762 -0.84 -3.30 38.86
CA GLU A 762 -0.75 -2.77 40.21
C GLU A 762 -1.61 -1.48 40.32
N GLY A 763 -2.58 -1.54 41.23
CA GLY A 763 -3.45 -0.42 41.54
C GLY A 763 -2.78 0.61 42.42
N GLY A 764 -3.39 1.79 42.50
CA GLY A 764 -2.97 2.85 43.40
C GLY A 764 -4.16 3.48 44.09
N TRP A 765 -3.89 4.41 45.01
CA TRP A 765 -4.93 5.20 45.66
C TRP A 765 -4.52 6.67 45.70
N ALA A 766 -5.53 7.53 45.80
CA ALA A 766 -5.37 8.93 46.07
C ALA A 766 -6.30 9.35 47.20
N ALA A 767 -5.88 10.39 47.91
CA ALA A 767 -6.66 11.02 48.96
C ALA A 767 -6.51 12.53 48.88
N LEU A 768 -7.63 13.22 48.99
CA LEU A 768 -7.72 14.67 49.08
C LEU A 768 -8.42 15.01 50.38
N GLY A 769 -7.81 15.85 51.20
CA GLY A 769 -8.42 16.45 52.38
C GLY A 769 -8.36 17.96 52.28
N ARG A 770 -9.46 18.64 52.53
CA ARG A 770 -9.54 20.10 52.57
C ARG A 770 -10.39 20.56 53.74
N VAL A 771 -9.87 21.52 54.49
CA VAL A 771 -10.55 22.17 55.61
C VAL A 771 -10.58 23.66 55.33
N ASP A 772 -11.78 24.20 55.13
CA ASP A 772 -12.00 25.64 55.01
C ASP A 772 -12.67 26.16 56.28
N MET A 773 -11.99 27.09 56.95
CA MET A 773 -12.52 27.81 58.11
C MET A 773 -12.83 29.25 57.70
N ASN A 774 -14.10 29.63 57.81
CA ASN A 774 -14.52 31.02 57.71
C ASN A 774 -14.48 31.63 59.11
N LEU A 775 -13.66 32.67 59.27
CA LEU A 775 -13.45 33.40 60.53
C LEU A 775 -14.39 34.60 60.57
N ALA A 776 -15.70 34.34 60.59
CA ALA A 776 -16.74 35.37 60.50
C ALA A 776 -16.48 36.31 59.31
N ASP A 777 -16.41 37.62 59.54
CA ASP A 777 -16.06 38.60 58.52
C ASP A 777 -14.57 39.04 58.57
N LEU A 778 -13.74 38.40 59.41
CA LEU A 778 -12.30 38.69 59.52
C LEU A 778 -11.49 38.07 58.37
N GLY A 779 -11.94 36.95 57.81
CA GLY A 779 -11.21 36.27 56.75
C GLY A 779 -11.50 34.77 56.62
N THR A 780 -10.69 34.08 55.84
CA THR A 780 -10.76 32.63 55.63
C THR A 780 -9.39 31.98 55.79
N LEU A 781 -9.38 30.77 56.34
CA LEU A 781 -8.21 29.89 56.42
C LEU A 781 -8.56 28.58 55.70
N SER A 782 -7.81 28.24 54.67
CA SER A 782 -7.92 26.99 53.94
C SER A 782 -6.68 26.15 54.17
N VAL A 783 -6.87 24.89 54.52
CA VAL A 783 -5.79 23.89 54.63
C VAL A 783 -6.17 22.75 53.71
N SER A 784 -5.28 22.38 52.79
CA SER A 784 -5.50 21.24 51.90
C SER A 784 -4.30 20.32 51.86
N ALA A 785 -4.57 19.03 51.73
CA ALA A 785 -3.58 17.98 51.55
C ALA A 785 -4.06 17.08 50.43
N ASN A 786 -3.22 16.85 49.42
CA ASN A 786 -3.49 15.95 48.31
C ASN A 786 -2.37 14.92 48.23
N MET A 787 -2.71 13.65 48.11
CA MET A 787 -1.77 12.55 47.98
C MET A 787 -2.23 11.59 46.90
N HIS A 788 -1.28 11.07 46.12
CA HIS A 788 -1.50 9.91 45.26
C HIS A 788 -0.31 8.96 45.31
N THR A 789 -0.56 7.68 45.07
CA THR A 789 0.49 6.67 44.92
C THR A 789 0.72 6.29 43.47
N GLN A 790 1.86 5.66 43.21
CA GLN A 790 2.13 4.98 41.95
C GLN A 790 0.98 4.01 41.61
N GLY A 791 0.62 3.95 40.33
CA GLY A 791 -0.48 3.12 39.83
C GLY A 791 -1.86 3.80 39.88
N PHE A 792 -2.02 4.94 40.57
CA PHE A 792 -3.27 5.69 40.58
C PHE A 792 -3.46 6.48 39.27
N GLY A 793 -4.72 6.73 38.92
CA GLY A 793 -5.12 7.48 37.72
C GLY A 793 -6.63 7.64 37.62
N THR A 794 -7.11 8.31 36.57
CA THR A 794 -8.54 8.40 36.26
C THR A 794 -9.06 7.12 35.59
N LEU A 795 -10.38 6.95 35.52
CA LEU A 795 -10.99 5.78 34.89
C LEU A 795 -10.62 5.64 33.40
N GLU A 796 -10.43 6.76 32.70
CA GLU A 796 -10.11 6.80 31.27
C GLU A 796 -8.62 6.57 30.99
N GLN A 797 -7.75 6.69 32.00
CA GLN A 797 -6.31 6.59 31.83
C GLN A 797 -5.84 5.16 31.57
N ARG A 798 -4.99 5.03 30.55
CA ARG A 798 -4.33 3.78 30.17
C ARG A 798 -3.15 3.49 31.09
N ALA A 799 -2.65 2.25 31.09
CA ALA A 799 -1.53 1.83 31.95
C ALA A 799 -0.31 2.77 31.86
N ASN A 800 0.04 3.26 30.66
CA ASN A 800 1.19 4.14 30.48
C ASN A 800 0.97 5.60 30.94
N GLU A 801 -0.29 6.01 31.15
CA GLU A 801 -0.69 7.38 31.51
C GLU A 801 -0.91 7.57 33.02
N ARG A 802 -0.93 6.48 33.78
CA ARG A 802 -1.09 6.50 35.24
C ARG A 802 0.16 7.05 35.93
N TYR A 803 -0.03 7.53 37.17
CA TYR A 803 1.07 8.02 38.00
C TYR A 803 2.10 6.94 38.25
N ARG A 804 3.38 7.34 38.23
CA ARG A 804 4.54 6.45 38.40
C ARG A 804 5.37 6.81 39.62
N ASP A 805 4.84 7.71 40.43
CA ASP A 805 5.46 8.32 41.58
C ASP A 805 4.46 8.36 42.73
N ASN A 806 5.01 8.51 43.93
CA ASN A 806 4.23 8.81 45.12
C ASN A 806 4.36 10.31 45.38
N PHE A 807 3.23 11.01 45.42
CA PHE A 807 3.17 12.45 45.57
C PHE A 807 2.36 12.82 46.81
N LEU A 808 2.84 13.80 47.56
CA LEU A 808 2.14 14.41 48.68
C LEU A 808 2.33 15.92 48.58
N GLN A 809 1.23 16.65 48.49
CA GLN A 809 1.17 18.09 48.51
C GLN A 809 0.38 18.55 49.72
N PHE A 810 0.89 19.58 50.39
CA PHE A 810 0.25 20.23 51.51
C PHE A 810 0.28 21.73 51.28
N ASP A 811 -0.88 22.37 51.43
CA ASP A 811 -1.08 23.78 51.17
C ASP A 811 -1.90 24.42 52.29
N VAL A 812 -1.51 25.63 52.67
CA VAL A 812 -2.21 26.45 53.66
C VAL A 812 -2.32 27.84 53.09
N ALA A 813 -3.54 28.34 52.98
CA ALA A 813 -3.83 29.68 52.51
C ALA A 813 -4.68 30.43 53.53
N ALA A 814 -4.25 31.63 53.91
CA ALA A 814 -4.95 32.51 54.82
C ALA A 814 -5.23 33.86 54.14
N ASN A 815 -6.51 34.22 54.07
CA ASN A 815 -6.98 35.50 53.55
C ASN A 815 -7.60 36.27 54.71
N LEU A 816 -6.91 37.27 55.23
CA LEU A 816 -7.32 38.02 56.41
C LEU A 816 -7.50 39.51 56.08
N GLU A 817 -8.54 40.12 56.65
CA GLU A 817 -8.78 41.55 56.58
C GLU A 817 -8.33 42.22 57.88
N LEU A 818 -7.03 42.54 57.97
CA LEU A 818 -6.45 43.11 59.19
C LEU A 818 -6.94 44.53 59.48
N GLY A 819 -7.49 45.24 58.47
CA GLY A 819 -8.12 46.54 58.66
C GLY A 819 -9.27 46.52 59.69
N LYS A 820 -9.92 45.36 59.86
CA LYS A 820 -11.02 45.16 60.84
C LYS A 820 -10.55 45.10 62.29
N LEU A 821 -9.24 45.00 62.55
CA LEU A 821 -8.64 45.05 63.89
C LEU A 821 -8.30 46.48 64.34
N LEU A 822 -8.60 47.49 63.51
CA LEU A 822 -8.44 48.92 63.83
C LEU A 822 -9.78 49.54 64.24
N PRO A 823 -9.78 50.68 64.96
CA PRO A 823 -11.03 51.36 65.35
C PRO A 823 -11.90 51.69 64.12
N LYS A 824 -13.19 51.31 64.11
CA LYS A 824 -14.11 51.47 62.96
C LYS A 824 -14.11 52.87 62.28
N LYS A 825 -13.71 53.92 63.00
CA LYS A 825 -13.60 55.30 62.48
C LYS A 825 -12.41 55.52 61.52
N THR A 826 -11.41 54.64 61.49
CA THR A 826 -10.24 54.78 60.60
C THR A 826 -10.54 54.38 59.16
N GLY A 827 -11.55 53.53 58.92
CA GLY A 827 -12.04 53.19 57.58
C GLY A 827 -11.02 52.54 56.63
N LEU A 828 -9.95 51.94 57.17
CA LEU A 828 -8.80 51.46 56.41
C LEU A 828 -8.93 49.94 56.15
N SER A 829 -8.78 49.52 54.88
CA SER A 829 -8.79 48.10 54.48
C SER A 829 -7.36 47.62 54.25
N ILE A 830 -7.00 46.52 54.90
CA ILE A 830 -5.69 45.88 54.79
C ILE A 830 -5.91 44.39 54.53
N PRO A 831 -6.06 43.97 53.27
CA PRO A 831 -6.13 42.56 52.92
C PRO A 831 -4.72 41.96 53.01
N VAL A 832 -4.61 40.86 53.74
CA VAL A 832 -3.40 40.05 53.88
C VAL A 832 -3.67 38.67 53.32
N TYR A 833 -2.88 38.29 52.33
CA TYR A 833 -2.88 36.98 51.71
C TYR A 833 -1.58 36.29 52.13
N ALA A 834 -1.66 35.10 52.71
CA ALA A 834 -0.52 34.34 53.21
C ALA A 834 -0.65 32.86 52.89
#